data_AF-X6M588-F1
#
_entry.id   AF-X6M588-F1
#
_cell.length_a   1.000
_cell.length_b   1.000
_cell.length_c   1.000
_cell.angle_alpha   90.00
_cell.angle_beta   90.00
_cell.angle_gamma   90.00
#
_symmetry.space_group_name_H-M   'P 1'
#
loop_
_entity.id
_entity.type
_entity.pdbx_description
1 polymer ?
#
loop_
_entity_poly.entity_id
_entity_poly.type
_entity_poly.pdbx_seq_one_letter_code
_entity_poly.pdbx_strand_id
1 'polypeptide(L)'
;MITDQQKSAKDQMLMVITNDVECNIPLEWDHCTKKIGSFKKVSEFEKKVKDFLAIRNYASNTEDLLEQVIIILQIEHDLFYRVADNQNANKLIVLLIHNQESYFPLIFRRKWKLVYVDHLLSTKSISSKDLTNSVADTINKQCKSNLVGCACRAFGKLHFPRSMDCLSEKKRLSDLFEKEEFKECEAIIEERLKIFLLEATRKRSIEEILRGLSFQSDKKEGPFFEKYQSIVDTLLILTFVNVLLVIYENGGFKVLPNLCFTKKKNQSIRIHQELIYLCVCTKKYFESKQRNNTEYAMLFERALCSSELVAIEAPNITTNQLVLIVIDPQLYAVRMRSKSLFPFSHCFHKWCQEQFLCNKDLADDRPTYCVTTLEQIPIGNENLKQWELVCSEKANRIYAMDLVRKYFSWSLHNCKQRRVLRDIIVAIALLSCGKISIATIEVAMHCFHSAISHYAHIIAMYFLCNTEFQYVYEDNSTNTVGQWLVDVTRCLWNSIPLTKKRFSHSGQFPLLEDVRRLELRHLGLRYLSTDEFINEEKQFTGFTQSLLKNGQCVEHILSSYNGNRNSSNEKYPLFVRDLLAIIKRVEDMPKNSEPQRMYTSLLLNLHEKNKEDTFLQVQLLRDMCIHQCVNNNTLLLHSKDAVLLNRCLEQMLLNADIDDSTINSWEQYCHDHGHDKLELVIKISKLKIELTKLIMALINIDINVSSFEQEHDAHNLIERMGALLSSSLALDDNSYKYMLHVWFLKQLHMCKGIHWIEVIFTHSKIRQAVPLFSNTVSPNTFGALDPRPAQDFYNPLLGVYGKNFMDKVYRIIQQTDTFNLDISCPMLANFLFSANLYNFSFEESQLKG
;
A
#
# COMPACT_ATOMS: atom_id res chain seq x y z
N MET A 1 -22.55 -42.02 -17.18
CA MET A 1 -23.60 -42.01 -16.12
C MET A 1 -24.99 -42.04 -16.72
N ILE A 2 -25.48 -41.00 -17.39
CA ILE A 2 -26.89 -40.93 -17.85
C ILE A 2 -27.18 -41.93 -18.96
N THR A 3 -26.28 -42.07 -19.92
CA THR A 3 -26.34 -43.09 -20.98
C THR A 3 -26.36 -44.51 -20.44
N ASP A 4 -25.70 -44.76 -19.32
CA ASP A 4 -25.71 -46.06 -18.65
C ASP A 4 -27.03 -46.28 -17.88
N GLN A 5 -27.60 -45.22 -17.29
CA GLN A 5 -28.88 -45.26 -16.59
C GLN A 5 -30.08 -45.38 -17.53
N GLN A 6 -29.99 -44.84 -18.74
CA GLN A 6 -31.04 -45.00 -19.75
C GLN A 6 -31.27 -46.47 -20.13
N LYS A 7 -30.22 -47.30 -20.09
CA LYS A 7 -30.31 -48.75 -20.35
C LYS A 7 -31.05 -49.52 -19.23
N SER A 8 -31.11 -48.96 -18.03
CA SER A 8 -31.81 -49.53 -16.87
C SER A 8 -33.12 -48.79 -16.54
N ALA A 9 -33.60 -47.91 -17.42
CA ALA A 9 -34.72 -47.01 -17.15
C ALA A 9 -36.05 -47.73 -16.88
N LYS A 10 -36.18 -48.99 -17.35
CA LYS A 10 -37.35 -49.84 -17.06
C LYS A 10 -37.40 -50.33 -15.61
N ASP A 11 -36.24 -50.55 -15.01
CA ASP A 11 -36.11 -51.18 -13.69
C ASP A 11 -36.01 -50.13 -12.59
N GLN A 12 -35.47 -48.94 -12.91
CA GLN A 12 -35.10 -47.93 -11.92
C GLN A 12 -35.25 -46.50 -12.47
N MET A 13 -35.68 -45.58 -11.61
CA MET A 13 -35.62 -44.14 -11.82
C MET A 13 -34.40 -43.54 -11.12
N LEU A 14 -33.95 -42.35 -11.55
CA LEU A 14 -32.78 -41.70 -10.98
C LEU A 14 -33.19 -40.55 -10.07
N MET A 15 -32.75 -40.57 -8.82
CA MET A 15 -32.88 -39.45 -7.89
C MET A 15 -31.50 -38.86 -7.65
N VAL A 16 -31.33 -37.60 -8.07
CA VAL A 16 -30.09 -36.84 -7.94
C VAL A 16 -30.24 -35.86 -6.78
N ILE A 17 -29.50 -36.08 -5.72
CA ILE A 17 -29.39 -35.13 -4.60
C ILE A 17 -28.19 -34.23 -4.87
N THR A 18 -28.37 -32.93 -4.73
CA THR A 18 -27.34 -31.93 -4.97
C THR A 18 -27.42 -30.79 -3.97
N ASN A 19 -26.28 -30.16 -3.68
CA ASN A 19 -26.22 -28.92 -2.91
C ASN A 19 -26.06 -27.69 -3.82
N ASP A 20 -26.14 -27.92 -5.14
CA ASP A 20 -25.90 -26.93 -6.17
C ASP A 20 -27.19 -26.19 -6.60
N VAL A 21 -27.03 -25.03 -7.20
CA VAL A 21 -28.13 -24.15 -7.57
C VAL A 21 -28.71 -24.47 -8.95
N GLU A 22 -29.99 -24.15 -9.15
CA GLU A 22 -30.73 -24.40 -10.40
C GLU A 22 -30.08 -23.75 -11.63
N CYS A 23 -29.40 -22.61 -11.48
CA CYS A 23 -28.73 -21.94 -12.59
C CYS A 23 -27.50 -22.70 -13.13
N ASN A 24 -27.06 -23.75 -12.43
CA ASN A 24 -25.97 -24.62 -12.84
C ASN A 24 -26.45 -25.86 -13.62
N ILE A 25 -27.77 -25.99 -13.87
CA ILE A 25 -28.30 -27.00 -14.78
C ILE A 25 -27.84 -26.66 -16.21
N PRO A 26 -27.21 -27.60 -16.95
CA PRO A 26 -26.75 -27.34 -18.30
C PRO A 26 -27.90 -26.88 -19.23
N LEU A 27 -27.64 -25.88 -20.08
CA LEU A 27 -28.64 -25.34 -21.01
C LEU A 27 -29.21 -26.41 -21.95
N GLU A 28 -28.44 -27.47 -22.23
CA GLU A 28 -28.90 -28.61 -23.02
C GLU A 28 -30.07 -29.34 -22.37
N TRP A 29 -30.32 -29.18 -21.06
CA TRP A 29 -31.39 -29.83 -20.33
C TRP A 29 -32.61 -28.94 -20.13
N ASP A 30 -32.54 -27.67 -20.52
CA ASP A 30 -33.60 -26.69 -20.27
C ASP A 30 -34.93 -27.13 -20.91
N HIS A 31 -34.85 -27.72 -22.12
CA HIS A 31 -36.00 -28.24 -22.85
C HIS A 31 -36.66 -29.49 -22.22
N CYS A 32 -35.96 -30.20 -21.33
CA CYS A 32 -36.44 -31.42 -20.68
C CYS A 32 -36.54 -31.28 -19.15
N THR A 33 -36.30 -30.08 -18.61
CA THR A 33 -36.38 -29.77 -17.18
C THR A 33 -37.65 -28.99 -16.86
N LYS A 34 -38.34 -29.35 -15.77
CA LYS A 34 -39.54 -28.66 -15.28
C LYS A 34 -39.45 -28.54 -13.77
N LYS A 35 -39.50 -27.30 -13.25
CA LYS A 35 -39.52 -27.04 -11.81
C LYS A 35 -40.86 -27.47 -11.21
N ILE A 36 -40.82 -28.31 -10.17
CA ILE A 36 -42.05 -28.80 -9.49
C ILE A 36 -42.86 -27.62 -8.91
N GLY A 37 -42.19 -26.61 -8.35
CA GLY A 37 -42.87 -25.40 -7.85
C GLY A 37 -43.56 -24.54 -8.92
N SER A 38 -43.42 -24.87 -10.21
CA SER A 38 -44.14 -24.17 -11.30
C SER A 38 -45.57 -24.66 -11.50
N PHE A 39 -45.96 -25.81 -10.93
CA PHE A 39 -47.32 -26.34 -11.01
C PHE A 39 -48.18 -25.77 -9.90
N LYS A 40 -49.35 -25.22 -10.24
CA LYS A 40 -50.26 -24.62 -9.24
C LYS A 40 -51.09 -25.68 -8.52
N LYS A 41 -51.26 -26.86 -9.15
CA LYS A 41 -52.03 -27.99 -8.61
C LYS A 41 -51.29 -29.30 -8.86
N VAL A 42 -51.41 -30.24 -7.92
CA VAL A 42 -50.85 -31.60 -8.05
C VAL A 42 -51.37 -32.31 -9.30
N SER A 43 -52.63 -32.08 -9.68
CA SER A 43 -53.22 -32.62 -10.90
C SER A 43 -52.58 -32.10 -12.19
N GLU A 44 -52.02 -30.89 -12.19
CA GLU A 44 -51.27 -30.35 -13.34
C GLU A 44 -49.92 -31.06 -13.48
N PHE A 45 -49.23 -31.30 -12.36
CA PHE A 45 -48.00 -32.08 -12.31
C PHE A 45 -48.23 -33.52 -12.78
N GLU A 46 -49.22 -34.20 -12.20
CA GLU A 46 -49.59 -35.57 -12.56
C GLU A 46 -49.96 -35.69 -14.04
N LYS A 47 -50.75 -34.74 -14.57
CA LYS A 47 -51.05 -34.69 -16.00
C LYS A 47 -49.80 -34.55 -16.85
N LYS A 48 -48.83 -33.72 -16.42
CA LYS A 48 -47.58 -33.53 -17.18
C LYS A 48 -46.70 -34.78 -17.18
N VAL A 49 -46.64 -35.51 -16.06
CA VAL A 49 -45.97 -36.81 -15.96
C VAL A 49 -46.66 -37.85 -16.86
N LYS A 50 -47.99 -37.89 -16.83
CA LYS A 50 -48.81 -38.73 -17.72
C LYS A 50 -48.63 -38.39 -19.19
N ASP A 51 -48.52 -37.11 -19.56
CA ASP A 51 -48.25 -36.70 -20.94
C ASP A 51 -46.85 -37.14 -21.40
N PHE A 52 -45.86 -37.10 -20.49
CA PHE A 52 -44.50 -37.59 -20.76
C PHE A 52 -44.47 -39.13 -20.94
N LEU A 53 -45.23 -39.87 -20.13
CA LEU A 53 -45.29 -41.34 -20.18
C LEU A 53 -46.43 -41.89 -21.07
N ALA A 54 -47.35 -41.06 -21.55
CA ALA A 54 -48.56 -41.41 -22.30
C ALA A 54 -49.56 -42.37 -21.59
N ILE A 55 -49.89 -42.13 -20.32
CA ILE A 55 -50.74 -43.01 -19.48
C ILE A 55 -52.03 -42.31 -19.02
N ARG A 56 -53.10 -43.06 -18.69
CA ARG A 56 -54.39 -42.53 -18.23
C ARG A 56 -54.77 -42.98 -16.79
N ASN A 57 -55.05 -41.96 -15.97
CA ASN A 57 -55.86 -41.87 -14.75
C ASN A 57 -55.55 -42.72 -13.50
N TYR A 58 -55.17 -42.00 -12.43
CA TYR A 58 -55.32 -42.36 -11.01
C TYR A 58 -55.50 -41.05 -10.20
N ALA A 59 -55.84 -41.12 -8.91
CA ALA A 59 -55.93 -39.97 -8.00
C ALA A 59 -55.40 -40.40 -6.61
N SER A 60 -54.50 -39.60 -6.03
CA SER A 60 -53.82 -39.89 -4.75
C SER A 60 -54.13 -38.79 -3.73
N ASN A 61 -54.47 -39.18 -2.49
CA ASN A 61 -54.64 -38.30 -1.33
C ASN A 61 -53.53 -38.59 -0.31
N THR A 62 -52.47 -37.78 -0.30
CA THR A 62 -51.45 -37.76 0.77
C THR A 62 -51.16 -36.30 1.16
N GLU A 63 -50.55 -36.02 2.32
CA GLU A 63 -50.41 -34.65 2.88
C GLU A 63 -49.01 -34.02 2.68
N ASP A 64 -47.96 -34.80 2.40
CA ASP A 64 -46.59 -34.28 2.13
C ASP A 64 -46.30 -34.18 0.62
N LEU A 65 -45.90 -32.99 0.15
CA LEU A 65 -45.64 -32.68 -1.26
C LEU A 65 -44.52 -33.53 -1.87
N LEU A 66 -43.44 -33.80 -1.13
CA LEU A 66 -42.32 -34.61 -1.64
C LEU A 66 -42.75 -36.08 -1.78
N GLU A 67 -43.46 -36.59 -0.78
CA GLU A 67 -44.00 -37.94 -0.78
C GLU A 67 -45.03 -38.11 -1.90
N GLN A 68 -45.93 -37.14 -2.11
CA GLN A 68 -46.87 -37.09 -3.23
C GLN A 68 -46.16 -37.17 -4.58
N VAL A 69 -45.13 -36.34 -4.81
CA VAL A 69 -44.36 -36.34 -6.06
C VAL A 69 -43.71 -37.69 -6.30
N ILE A 70 -43.07 -38.27 -5.27
CA ILE A 70 -42.39 -39.56 -5.38
C ILE A 70 -43.40 -40.69 -5.68
N ILE A 71 -44.54 -40.71 -5.01
CA ILE A 71 -45.61 -41.70 -5.22
C ILE A 71 -46.15 -41.60 -6.65
N ILE A 72 -46.47 -40.39 -7.13
CA ILE A 72 -46.98 -40.17 -8.49
C ILE A 72 -45.98 -40.67 -9.52
N LEU A 73 -44.69 -40.31 -9.39
CA LEU A 73 -43.65 -40.76 -10.31
C LEU A 73 -43.49 -42.29 -10.30
N GLN A 74 -43.54 -42.94 -9.13
CA GLN A 74 -43.45 -44.39 -9.01
C GLN A 74 -44.63 -45.12 -9.65
N ILE A 75 -45.85 -44.69 -9.37
CA ILE A 75 -47.08 -45.30 -9.91
C ILE A 75 -47.10 -45.17 -11.43
N GLU A 76 -46.86 -43.98 -11.96
CA GLU A 76 -46.91 -43.75 -13.41
C GLU A 76 -45.76 -44.45 -14.14
N HIS A 77 -44.56 -44.49 -13.57
CA HIS A 77 -43.44 -45.29 -14.10
C HIS A 77 -43.78 -46.78 -14.17
N ASP A 78 -44.40 -47.33 -13.11
CA ASP A 78 -44.88 -48.71 -13.07
C ASP A 78 -45.92 -49.01 -14.14
N LEU A 79 -46.92 -48.14 -14.27
CA LEU A 79 -47.97 -48.29 -15.26
C LEU A 79 -47.41 -48.23 -16.68
N PHE A 80 -46.38 -47.42 -16.92
CA PHE A 80 -45.74 -47.29 -18.23
C PHE A 80 -45.11 -48.61 -18.70
N TYR A 81 -44.24 -49.18 -17.87
CA TYR A 81 -43.41 -50.33 -18.24
C TYR A 81 -44.13 -51.68 -18.07
N ARG A 82 -45.32 -51.71 -17.47
CA ARG A 82 -46.21 -52.89 -17.49
C ARG A 82 -46.81 -53.17 -18.87
N VAL A 83 -46.90 -52.17 -19.76
CA VAL A 83 -47.37 -52.36 -21.14
C VAL A 83 -46.27 -53.00 -21.96
N ALA A 84 -46.56 -54.15 -22.60
CA ALA A 84 -45.57 -54.96 -23.33
C ALA A 84 -44.82 -54.16 -24.41
N ASP A 85 -45.50 -53.25 -25.11
CA ASP A 85 -44.93 -52.41 -26.18
C ASP A 85 -43.90 -51.38 -25.67
N ASN A 86 -43.93 -51.07 -24.37
CA ASN A 86 -43.06 -50.06 -23.75
C ASN A 86 -41.78 -50.67 -23.13
N GLN A 87 -41.59 -51.99 -23.16
CA GLN A 87 -40.44 -52.63 -22.50
C GLN A 87 -39.07 -52.20 -23.07
N ASN A 88 -39.04 -51.70 -24.30
CA ASN A 88 -37.84 -51.20 -24.98
C ASN A 88 -37.75 -49.66 -25.00
N ALA A 89 -38.66 -48.95 -24.34
CA ALA A 89 -38.64 -47.49 -24.28
C ALA A 89 -37.53 -47.01 -23.32
N ASN A 90 -36.66 -46.11 -23.78
CA ASN A 90 -35.56 -45.56 -22.98
C ASN A 90 -35.97 -44.25 -22.26
N LYS A 91 -37.15 -44.25 -21.62
CA LYS A 91 -37.65 -43.06 -20.90
C LYS A 91 -37.14 -43.07 -19.46
N LEU A 92 -36.10 -42.29 -19.17
CA LEU A 92 -35.54 -42.12 -17.84
C LEU A 92 -36.20 -40.93 -17.14
N ILE A 93 -36.70 -41.15 -15.93
CA ILE A 93 -37.14 -40.08 -15.03
C ILE A 93 -35.95 -39.72 -14.13
N VAL A 94 -35.59 -38.45 -14.11
CA VAL A 94 -34.57 -37.88 -13.22
C VAL A 94 -35.24 -36.88 -12.30
N LEU A 95 -35.20 -37.14 -10.99
CA LEU A 95 -35.65 -36.21 -9.97
C LEU A 95 -34.44 -35.53 -9.35
N LEU A 96 -34.27 -34.23 -9.62
CA LEU A 96 -33.24 -33.38 -9.02
C LEU A 96 -33.77 -32.77 -7.72
N ILE A 97 -33.06 -32.99 -6.62
CA ILE A 97 -33.42 -32.51 -5.29
C ILE A 97 -32.27 -31.64 -4.78
N HIS A 98 -32.55 -30.36 -4.58
CA HIS A 98 -31.65 -29.45 -3.88
C HIS A 98 -31.77 -29.67 -2.38
N ASN A 99 -30.68 -30.06 -1.73
CA ASN A 99 -30.66 -30.43 -0.33
C ASN A 99 -29.84 -29.43 0.49
N GLN A 100 -30.53 -28.54 1.21
CA GLN A 100 -29.87 -27.59 2.13
C GLN A 100 -29.69 -28.15 3.55
N GLU A 101 -30.43 -29.20 3.92
CA GLU A 101 -30.41 -29.78 5.27
C GLU A 101 -29.80 -31.20 5.30
N SER A 102 -29.23 -31.58 6.44
CA SER A 102 -28.49 -32.84 6.61
C SER A 102 -29.35 -34.11 6.63
N TYR A 103 -30.68 -34.00 6.55
CA TYR A 103 -31.60 -35.13 6.73
C TYR A 103 -32.57 -35.28 5.56
N PHE A 104 -32.14 -35.98 4.51
CA PHE A 104 -33.05 -36.49 3.49
C PHE A 104 -33.51 -37.91 3.85
N PRO A 105 -34.82 -38.18 4.04
CA PRO A 105 -35.29 -39.50 4.43
C PRO A 105 -35.05 -40.52 3.32
N LEU A 106 -34.11 -41.44 3.54
CA LEU A 106 -33.70 -42.51 2.62
C LEU A 106 -34.74 -43.65 2.44
N ILE A 107 -36.02 -43.40 2.74
CA ILE A 107 -37.07 -44.43 2.85
C ILE A 107 -37.49 -44.97 1.46
N PHE A 108 -37.13 -44.30 0.36
CA PHE A 108 -37.61 -44.59 -1.00
C PHE A 108 -36.72 -45.51 -1.88
N ARG A 109 -36.05 -46.52 -1.30
CA ARG A 109 -34.98 -47.27 -2.02
C ARG A 109 -35.41 -48.29 -3.09
N ARG A 110 -36.67 -48.75 -3.14
CA ARG A 110 -37.02 -49.93 -3.97
C ARG A 110 -37.03 -49.69 -5.49
N LYS A 111 -37.25 -48.45 -5.93
CA LYS A 111 -37.35 -48.08 -7.36
C LYS A 111 -36.42 -46.95 -7.80
N TRP A 112 -35.69 -46.37 -6.86
CA TRP A 112 -34.85 -45.21 -7.10
C TRP A 112 -33.38 -45.60 -6.95
N LYS A 113 -32.60 -45.34 -7.99
CA LYS A 113 -31.16 -45.23 -7.85
C LYS A 113 -30.85 -43.83 -7.32
N LEU A 114 -30.29 -43.78 -6.11
CA LEU A 114 -29.86 -42.53 -5.50
C LEU A 114 -28.44 -42.19 -5.96
N VAL A 115 -28.22 -40.97 -6.41
CA VAL A 115 -26.88 -40.45 -6.72
C VAL A 115 -26.75 -39.08 -6.08
N TYR A 116 -25.64 -38.84 -5.39
CA TYR A 116 -25.28 -37.50 -4.96
C TYR A 116 -24.37 -36.87 -6.02
N VAL A 117 -24.72 -35.67 -6.47
CA VAL A 117 -23.93 -34.86 -7.40
C VAL A 117 -23.69 -33.53 -6.73
N ASP A 118 -22.43 -33.24 -6.43
CA ASP A 118 -22.05 -32.02 -5.72
C ASP A 118 -22.20 -30.76 -6.60
N HIS A 119 -21.90 -30.85 -7.90
CA HIS A 119 -21.97 -29.74 -8.85
C HIS A 119 -22.56 -30.22 -10.19
N LEU A 120 -23.57 -29.50 -10.71
CA LEU A 120 -24.37 -29.87 -11.88
C LEU A 120 -23.79 -29.37 -13.21
N LEU A 121 -22.93 -28.33 -13.19
CA LEU A 121 -22.28 -27.83 -14.39
C LEU A 121 -21.25 -28.84 -14.91
N SER A 122 -21.16 -28.95 -16.24
CA SER A 122 -20.14 -29.75 -16.94
C SER A 122 -18.75 -29.14 -16.75
N THR A 123 -18.16 -29.36 -15.59
CA THR A 123 -16.77 -28.99 -15.26
C THR A 123 -15.84 -30.19 -15.47
N LYS A 124 -14.55 -29.93 -15.69
CA LYS A 124 -13.53 -31.01 -15.73
C LYS A 124 -13.60 -31.78 -14.41
N SER A 125 -13.72 -33.10 -14.49
CA SER A 125 -13.81 -33.96 -13.30
C SER A 125 -12.59 -33.78 -12.39
N ILE A 126 -12.81 -33.46 -11.11
CA ILE A 126 -11.77 -33.51 -10.08
C ILE A 126 -11.66 -34.96 -9.61
N SER A 127 -10.48 -35.55 -9.76
CA SER A 127 -10.21 -36.89 -9.21
C SER A 127 -9.72 -36.79 -7.77
N SER A 128 -9.87 -37.87 -6.98
CA SER A 128 -9.29 -37.94 -5.63
C SER A 128 -7.76 -37.71 -5.65
N LYS A 129 -7.07 -38.08 -6.74
CA LYS A 129 -5.64 -37.79 -6.93
C LYS A 129 -5.34 -36.29 -7.04
N ASP A 130 -6.30 -35.48 -7.45
CA ASP A 130 -6.11 -34.03 -7.57
C ASP A 130 -6.18 -33.34 -6.20
N LEU A 131 -6.91 -33.90 -5.24
CA LEU A 131 -6.99 -33.40 -3.86
C LEU A 131 -5.72 -33.69 -3.05
N THR A 132 -5.05 -34.81 -3.34
CA THR A 132 -3.80 -35.21 -2.68
C THR A 132 -2.57 -34.50 -3.25
N ASN A 133 -2.69 -33.85 -4.40
CA ASN A 133 -1.58 -33.10 -4.99
C ASN A 133 -1.31 -31.80 -4.20
N SER A 134 -0.09 -31.28 -4.34
CA SER A 134 0.22 -29.95 -3.84
C SER A 134 -0.57 -28.89 -4.62
N VAL A 135 -0.84 -27.75 -3.99
CA VAL A 135 -1.51 -26.62 -4.65
C VAL A 135 -0.75 -26.16 -5.91
N ALA A 136 0.58 -26.28 -5.90
CA ALA A 136 1.44 -25.91 -7.02
C ALA A 136 1.25 -26.82 -8.25
N ASP A 137 1.01 -28.12 -8.03
CA ASP A 137 0.79 -29.11 -9.11
C ASP A 137 -0.56 -28.90 -9.81
N THR A 138 -1.52 -28.31 -9.09
CA THR A 138 -2.88 -28.00 -9.57
C THR A 138 -2.87 -26.93 -10.66
N ILE A 139 -1.86 -26.03 -10.67
CA ILE A 139 -1.69 -24.97 -11.67
C ILE A 139 -1.55 -25.56 -13.09
N ASN A 140 -0.85 -26.69 -13.23
CA ASN A 140 -0.64 -27.33 -14.53
C ASN A 140 -1.92 -27.98 -15.10
N LYS A 141 -2.89 -28.31 -14.25
CA LYS A 141 -4.12 -29.03 -14.64
C LYS A 141 -5.33 -28.11 -14.83
N GLN A 142 -5.40 -27.00 -14.10
CA GLN A 142 -6.49 -26.02 -14.24
C GLN A 142 -6.26 -25.13 -15.47
N CYS A 143 -7.32 -24.90 -16.25
CA CYS A 143 -7.25 -24.16 -17.51
C CYS A 143 -6.62 -22.77 -17.34
N LYS A 144 -5.73 -22.38 -18.26
CA LYS A 144 -5.14 -21.03 -18.39
C LYS A 144 -6.13 -19.88 -18.16
N SER A 145 -7.41 -20.07 -18.49
CA SER A 145 -8.50 -19.12 -18.22
C SER A 145 -8.59 -18.70 -16.73
N ASN A 146 -8.31 -19.61 -15.80
CA ASN A 146 -8.38 -19.32 -14.37
C ASN A 146 -7.19 -18.46 -13.91
N LEU A 147 -6.01 -18.61 -14.52
CA LEU A 147 -4.84 -17.79 -14.20
C LEU A 147 -5.05 -16.32 -14.56
N VAL A 148 -5.60 -16.04 -15.75
CA VAL A 148 -5.92 -14.66 -16.16
C VAL A 148 -6.92 -14.01 -15.21
N GLY A 149 -7.97 -14.75 -14.84
CA GLY A 149 -8.98 -14.30 -13.88
C GLY A 149 -8.38 -14.01 -12.50
N CYS A 150 -7.48 -14.88 -12.01
CA CYS A 150 -6.77 -14.68 -10.75
C CYS A 150 -5.82 -13.49 -10.80
N ALA A 151 -5.03 -13.34 -11.86
CA ALA A 151 -4.12 -12.21 -12.06
C ALA A 151 -4.88 -10.88 -12.12
N CYS A 152 -6.01 -10.82 -12.83
CA CYS A 152 -6.86 -9.63 -12.90
C CYS A 152 -7.50 -9.28 -11.56
N ARG A 153 -7.95 -10.28 -10.79
CA ARG A 153 -8.48 -10.09 -9.43
C ARG A 153 -7.40 -9.63 -8.47
N ALA A 154 -6.19 -10.18 -8.56
CA ALA A 154 -5.02 -9.76 -7.79
C ALA A 154 -4.63 -8.32 -8.11
N PHE A 155 -4.60 -7.94 -9.40
CA PHE A 155 -4.39 -6.56 -9.82
C PHE A 155 -5.43 -5.60 -9.23
N GLY A 156 -6.69 -6.02 -9.16
CA GLY A 156 -7.76 -5.25 -8.50
C GLY A 156 -7.57 -5.04 -7.00
N LYS A 157 -6.72 -5.84 -6.34
CA LYS A 157 -6.33 -5.65 -4.93
C LYS A 157 -5.16 -4.68 -4.75
N LEU A 158 -4.50 -4.26 -5.84
CA LEU A 158 -3.40 -3.29 -5.78
C LEU A 158 -3.93 -1.86 -5.85
N HIS A 159 -3.49 -1.02 -4.92
CA HIS A 159 -3.82 0.40 -4.88
C HIS A 159 -2.66 1.23 -5.45
N PHE A 160 -2.88 1.83 -6.62
CA PHE A 160 -1.90 2.65 -7.34
C PHE A 160 -2.12 4.16 -7.12
N PRO A 161 -1.08 5.01 -7.27
CA PRO A 161 -1.25 6.46 -7.32
C PRO A 161 -2.18 6.90 -8.46
N ARG A 162 -2.90 8.04 -8.31
CA ARG A 162 -3.89 8.59 -9.27
C ARG A 162 -3.38 8.76 -10.72
N SER A 163 -2.08 8.69 -10.94
CA SER A 163 -1.42 8.87 -12.25
C SER A 163 -1.34 7.60 -13.11
N MET A 164 -1.84 6.46 -12.64
CA MET A 164 -1.83 5.19 -13.37
C MET A 164 -3.19 4.87 -14.00
N ASP A 165 -3.20 4.53 -15.29
CA ASP A 165 -4.40 4.08 -15.99
C ASP A 165 -4.62 2.57 -15.75
N CYS A 166 -5.34 2.27 -14.66
CA CYS A 166 -5.63 0.91 -14.23
C CYS A 166 -6.37 0.07 -15.29
N LEU A 167 -7.20 0.67 -16.15
CA LEU A 167 -7.92 -0.06 -17.19
C LEU A 167 -6.97 -0.52 -18.29
N SER A 168 -6.07 0.37 -18.73
CA SER A 168 -5.09 0.02 -19.76
C SER A 168 -4.09 -1.04 -19.28
N GLU A 169 -3.72 -1.02 -17.99
CA GLU A 169 -2.78 -1.97 -17.40
C GLU A 169 -3.45 -3.32 -17.14
N LYS A 170 -4.70 -3.33 -16.67
CA LYS A 170 -5.48 -4.57 -16.57
C LYS A 170 -5.60 -5.28 -17.93
N LYS A 171 -5.87 -4.53 -19.00
CA LYS A 171 -5.91 -5.10 -20.36
C LYS A 171 -4.57 -5.71 -20.78
N ARG A 172 -3.45 -5.07 -20.44
CA ARG A 172 -2.12 -5.61 -20.77
C ARG A 172 -1.77 -6.84 -19.95
N LEU A 173 -2.19 -6.86 -18.69
CA LEU A 173 -2.06 -8.05 -17.87
C LEU A 173 -2.83 -9.22 -18.50
N SER A 174 -4.03 -8.99 -19.03
CA SER A 174 -4.74 -10.00 -19.83
C SER A 174 -3.95 -10.42 -21.08
N ASP A 175 -3.48 -9.44 -21.87
CA ASP A 175 -2.68 -9.68 -23.07
C ASP A 175 -1.44 -10.56 -22.78
N LEU A 176 -0.80 -10.39 -21.61
CA LEU A 176 0.38 -11.14 -21.18
C LEU A 176 0.14 -12.66 -21.14
N PHE A 177 -1.07 -13.09 -20.80
CA PHE A 177 -1.44 -14.51 -20.70
C PHE A 177 -2.20 -15.02 -21.93
N GLU A 178 -2.73 -14.13 -22.76
CA GLU A 178 -3.54 -14.49 -23.92
C GLU A 178 -2.74 -14.52 -25.23
N LYS A 179 -1.69 -13.71 -25.36
CA LYS A 179 -0.93 -13.56 -26.60
C LYS A 179 0.34 -14.39 -26.63
N GLU A 180 0.58 -15.04 -27.77
CA GLU A 180 1.75 -15.88 -28.04
C GLU A 180 3.09 -15.16 -27.80
N GLU A 181 3.15 -13.86 -28.09
CA GLU A 181 4.35 -13.02 -27.98
C GLU A 181 4.89 -12.89 -26.54
N PHE A 182 4.07 -13.23 -25.53
CA PHE A 182 4.42 -13.13 -24.11
C PHE A 182 4.60 -14.49 -23.41
N LYS A 183 4.59 -15.61 -24.15
CA LYS A 183 4.66 -16.96 -23.58
C LYS A 183 5.86 -17.22 -22.66
N GLU A 184 7.00 -16.61 -22.96
CA GLU A 184 8.22 -16.74 -22.15
C GLU A 184 8.02 -16.12 -20.76
N CYS A 185 7.51 -14.89 -20.71
CA CYS A 185 7.15 -14.23 -19.45
C CYS A 185 5.98 -14.91 -18.73
N GLU A 186 4.99 -15.45 -19.46
CA GLU A 186 3.93 -16.28 -18.88
C GLU A 186 4.55 -17.48 -18.13
N ALA A 187 5.44 -18.22 -18.79
CA ALA A 187 6.10 -19.39 -18.20
C ALA A 187 6.94 -19.02 -16.96
N ILE A 188 7.67 -17.90 -17.01
CA ILE A 188 8.44 -17.41 -15.85
C ILE A 188 7.50 -17.09 -14.69
N ILE A 189 6.39 -16.40 -14.93
CA ILE A 189 5.42 -16.07 -13.88
C ILE A 189 4.80 -17.36 -13.32
N GLU A 190 4.42 -18.31 -14.16
CA GLU A 190 3.88 -19.61 -13.73
C GLU A 190 4.87 -20.38 -12.86
N GLU A 191 6.14 -20.46 -13.24
CA GLU A 191 7.19 -21.12 -12.45
C GLU A 191 7.37 -20.45 -11.09
N ARG A 192 7.42 -19.12 -11.07
CA ARG A 192 7.53 -18.33 -9.84
C ARG A 192 6.33 -18.57 -8.93
N LEU A 193 5.11 -18.56 -9.47
CA LEU A 193 3.90 -18.86 -8.72
C LEU A 193 3.94 -20.26 -8.10
N LYS A 194 4.44 -21.28 -8.82
CA LYS A 194 4.58 -22.64 -8.28
C LYS A 194 5.49 -22.66 -7.06
N ILE A 195 6.66 -22.03 -7.16
CA ILE A 195 7.63 -21.95 -6.07
C ILE A 195 7.00 -21.27 -4.85
N PHE A 196 6.36 -20.11 -5.04
CA PHE A 196 5.76 -19.36 -3.93
C PHE A 196 4.53 -20.03 -3.34
N LEU A 197 3.70 -20.69 -4.14
CA LEU A 197 2.57 -21.45 -3.61
C LEU A 197 3.04 -22.63 -2.78
N LEU A 198 4.09 -23.33 -3.22
CA LEU A 198 4.69 -24.43 -2.46
C LEU A 198 5.21 -23.95 -1.09
N GLU A 199 5.85 -22.78 -1.06
CA GLU A 199 6.36 -22.15 0.16
C GLU A 199 5.23 -21.63 1.06
N ALA A 200 4.29 -20.86 0.51
CA ALA A 200 3.16 -20.24 1.23
C ALA A 200 2.25 -21.29 1.87
N THR A 201 2.04 -22.42 1.19
CA THR A 201 1.23 -23.53 1.71
C THR A 201 1.99 -24.45 2.66
N ARG A 202 3.30 -24.25 2.82
CA ARG A 202 4.22 -25.15 3.56
C ARG A 202 4.14 -26.59 3.07
N LYS A 203 4.03 -26.77 1.74
CA LYS A 203 3.87 -28.09 1.08
C LYS A 203 2.60 -28.87 1.47
N ARG A 204 1.60 -28.21 2.08
CA ARG A 204 0.32 -28.85 2.41
C ARG A 204 -0.47 -29.19 1.14
N SER A 205 -1.20 -30.31 1.18
CA SER A 205 -2.13 -30.68 0.11
C SER A 205 -3.41 -29.82 0.18
N ILE A 206 -4.15 -29.75 -0.93
CA ILE A 206 -5.46 -29.05 -0.92
C ILE A 206 -6.42 -29.73 0.06
N GLU A 207 -6.36 -31.06 0.16
CA GLU A 207 -7.14 -31.82 1.13
C GLU A 207 -6.86 -31.41 2.59
N GLU A 208 -5.59 -31.24 2.97
CA GLU A 208 -5.21 -30.80 4.31
C GLU A 208 -5.72 -29.39 4.61
N ILE A 209 -5.63 -28.49 3.64
CA ILE A 209 -6.13 -27.11 3.76
C ILE A 209 -7.66 -27.12 3.92
N LEU A 210 -8.37 -27.89 3.10
CA LEU A 210 -9.82 -28.05 3.17
C LEU A 210 -10.27 -28.63 4.52
N ARG A 211 -9.59 -29.66 5.01
CA ARG A 211 -9.86 -30.24 6.33
C ARG A 211 -9.68 -29.19 7.42
N GLY A 212 -8.59 -28.43 7.39
CA GLY A 212 -8.36 -27.35 8.35
C GLY A 212 -9.45 -26.28 8.36
N LEU A 213 -10.02 -25.95 7.19
CA LEU A 213 -11.13 -24.99 7.06
C LEU A 213 -12.48 -25.57 7.51
N SER A 214 -12.69 -26.88 7.31
CA SER A 214 -13.95 -27.54 7.66
C SER A 214 -14.23 -27.58 9.17
N PHE A 215 -13.20 -27.55 10.02
CA PHE A 215 -13.35 -27.49 11.47
C PHE A 215 -13.76 -26.10 12.01
N GLN A 216 -13.66 -25.04 11.20
CA GLN A 216 -13.87 -23.66 11.65
C GLN A 216 -15.21 -23.04 11.20
N SER A 217 -15.94 -23.68 10.27
CA SER A 217 -17.19 -23.13 9.76
C SER A 217 -18.28 -24.18 9.62
N ASP A 218 -19.04 -24.42 10.69
CA ASP A 218 -20.25 -25.24 10.67
C ASP A 218 -21.38 -24.67 9.77
N LYS A 219 -21.18 -23.51 9.10
CA LYS A 219 -22.26 -22.74 8.45
C LYS A 219 -21.96 -22.14 7.07
N LYS A 220 -20.86 -22.48 6.39
CA LYS A 220 -20.70 -22.06 4.98
C LYS A 220 -21.36 -23.08 4.06
N GLU A 221 -22.63 -22.81 3.71
CA GLU A 221 -23.42 -23.55 2.72
C GLU A 221 -22.84 -23.38 1.30
N GLY A 222 -22.79 -24.48 0.54
CA GLY A 222 -22.32 -24.50 -0.86
C GLY A 222 -21.64 -25.83 -1.25
N PRO A 223 -21.61 -26.17 -2.56
CA PRO A 223 -20.91 -27.35 -3.10
C PRO A 223 -19.45 -27.45 -2.66
N PHE A 224 -18.96 -28.67 -2.47
CA PHE A 224 -17.54 -28.94 -2.22
C PHE A 224 -16.66 -28.42 -3.37
N PHE A 225 -17.11 -28.55 -4.62
CA PHE A 225 -16.38 -28.07 -5.79
C PHE A 225 -16.17 -26.56 -5.77
N GLU A 226 -17.21 -25.78 -5.44
CA GLU A 226 -17.10 -24.32 -5.34
C GLU A 226 -16.14 -23.91 -4.22
N LYS A 227 -16.19 -24.61 -3.08
CA LYS A 227 -15.25 -24.41 -1.97
C LYS A 227 -13.81 -24.69 -2.40
N TYR A 228 -13.58 -25.82 -3.05
CA TYR A 228 -12.29 -26.20 -3.60
C TYR A 228 -11.76 -25.12 -4.56
N GLN A 229 -12.57 -24.70 -5.54
CA GLN A 229 -12.13 -23.71 -6.52
C GLN A 229 -11.89 -22.34 -5.88
N SER A 230 -12.75 -21.92 -4.95
CA SER A 230 -12.60 -20.66 -4.21
C SER A 230 -11.31 -20.59 -3.41
N ILE A 231 -10.91 -21.69 -2.75
CA ILE A 231 -9.65 -21.77 -2.01
C ILE A 231 -8.46 -21.69 -2.96
N VAL A 232 -8.47 -22.47 -4.04
CA VAL A 232 -7.40 -22.45 -5.04
C VAL A 232 -7.25 -21.06 -5.67
N ASP A 233 -8.37 -20.45 -6.08
CA ASP A 233 -8.42 -19.09 -6.61
C ASP A 233 -7.87 -18.07 -5.60
N THR A 234 -8.25 -18.19 -4.33
CA THR A 234 -7.79 -17.26 -3.28
C THR A 234 -6.28 -17.37 -3.06
N LEU A 235 -5.75 -18.59 -2.99
CA LEU A 235 -4.31 -18.85 -2.86
C LEU A 235 -3.54 -18.28 -4.05
N LEU A 236 -4.04 -18.51 -5.27
CA LEU A 236 -3.48 -17.96 -6.49
C LEU A 236 -3.50 -16.44 -6.48
N ILE A 237 -4.63 -15.82 -6.16
CA ILE A 237 -4.80 -14.36 -6.10
C ILE A 237 -3.78 -13.74 -5.14
N LEU A 238 -3.62 -14.29 -3.93
CA LEU A 238 -2.68 -13.74 -2.95
C LEU A 238 -1.23 -13.87 -3.38
N THR A 239 -0.88 -15.01 -3.97
CA THR A 239 0.46 -15.21 -4.53
C THR A 239 0.71 -14.24 -5.69
N PHE A 240 -0.28 -14.04 -6.56
CA PHE A 240 -0.22 -13.05 -7.63
C PHE A 240 -0.09 -11.62 -7.11
N VAL A 241 -0.77 -11.25 -6.02
CA VAL A 241 -0.63 -9.93 -5.41
C VAL A 241 0.84 -9.66 -5.08
N ASN A 242 1.54 -10.60 -4.44
CA ASN A 242 2.95 -10.43 -4.10
C ASN A 242 3.85 -10.33 -5.34
N VAL A 243 3.63 -11.20 -6.33
CA VAL A 243 4.38 -11.16 -7.61
C VAL A 243 4.18 -9.81 -8.32
N LEU A 244 2.93 -9.39 -8.50
CA LEU A 244 2.60 -8.13 -9.16
C LEU A 244 3.11 -6.92 -8.37
N LEU A 245 3.01 -6.95 -7.04
CA LEU A 245 3.53 -5.89 -6.16
C LEU A 245 5.02 -5.68 -6.42
N VAL A 246 5.82 -6.75 -6.38
CA VAL A 246 7.27 -6.65 -6.63
C VAL A 246 7.58 -6.16 -8.04
N ILE A 247 6.84 -6.62 -9.06
CA ILE A 247 7.05 -6.14 -10.43
C ILE A 247 6.72 -4.65 -10.55
N TYR A 248 5.59 -4.19 -10.01
CA TYR A 248 5.18 -2.78 -10.12
C TYR A 248 6.03 -1.83 -9.26
N GLU A 249 6.42 -2.23 -8.04
CA GLU A 249 7.26 -1.40 -7.16
C GLU A 249 8.66 -1.15 -7.74
N ASN A 250 9.22 -2.14 -8.44
CA ASN A 250 10.55 -2.07 -9.05
C ASN A 250 10.53 -1.55 -10.49
N GLY A 251 9.37 -1.12 -10.96
CA GLY A 251 9.20 -0.49 -12.26
C GLY A 251 9.23 -1.47 -13.43
N GLY A 252 8.99 -2.76 -13.18
CA GLY A 252 9.07 -3.82 -14.18
C GLY A 252 8.11 -3.64 -15.36
N PHE A 253 6.83 -3.37 -15.09
CA PHE A 253 5.83 -3.07 -16.15
C PHE A 253 5.72 -1.57 -16.49
N LYS A 254 6.53 -0.71 -15.86
CA LYS A 254 6.19 0.69 -15.61
C LYS A 254 6.01 1.61 -16.83
N VAL A 255 4.92 2.39 -16.69
CA VAL A 255 4.64 3.78 -17.13
C VAL A 255 4.62 4.72 -15.89
N LEU A 256 5.00 5.99 -16.06
CA LEU A 256 4.32 7.13 -15.42
C LEU A 256 4.28 8.30 -16.43
N PRO A 257 3.10 8.83 -16.81
CA PRO A 257 3.02 10.09 -17.54
C PRO A 257 2.82 11.21 -16.51
N ASN A 258 3.82 12.07 -16.32
CA ASN A 258 3.61 13.43 -15.85
C ASN A 258 4.90 14.23 -15.96
N LEU A 259 5.03 14.91 -17.10
CA LEU A 259 5.61 16.24 -17.24
C LEU A 259 4.93 16.86 -18.47
N CYS A 260 3.93 17.70 -18.24
CA CYS A 260 3.38 18.62 -19.23
C CYS A 260 4.53 19.43 -19.84
N PHE A 261 4.92 19.13 -21.07
CA PHE A 261 5.52 20.15 -21.92
C PHE A 261 4.37 20.91 -22.57
N THR A 262 4.08 22.10 -22.03
CA THR A 262 3.32 23.11 -22.76
C THR A 262 4.05 23.35 -24.09
N LYS A 263 3.34 23.09 -25.19
CA LYS A 263 3.82 23.37 -26.55
C LYS A 263 4.12 24.87 -26.69
N LYS A 264 5.36 25.29 -26.45
CA LYS A 264 5.89 26.51 -27.08
C LYS A 264 6.50 26.11 -28.42
N LYS A 265 5.76 26.40 -29.49
CA LYS A 265 6.31 26.47 -30.85
C LYS A 265 7.44 27.50 -30.82
N ASN A 266 8.70 27.06 -30.99
CA ASN A 266 9.60 27.55 -32.04
C ASN A 266 11.02 26.96 -31.90
N GLN A 267 11.53 26.48 -33.04
CA GLN A 267 12.94 26.24 -33.41
C GLN A 267 13.87 25.47 -32.46
N SER A 268 13.87 24.13 -32.59
CA SER A 268 15.07 23.32 -32.85
C SER A 268 14.65 21.86 -33.08
N ILE A 269 14.52 21.47 -34.36
CA ILE A 269 13.88 20.20 -34.76
C ILE A 269 14.77 18.96 -34.51
N ARG A 270 16.08 19.11 -34.31
CA ARG A 270 16.99 17.97 -34.05
C ARG A 270 17.11 17.58 -32.57
N ILE A 271 17.20 18.55 -31.65
CA ILE A 271 17.32 18.25 -30.20
C ILE A 271 15.97 17.77 -29.62
N HIS A 272 14.84 18.14 -30.25
CA HIS A 272 13.51 17.69 -29.84
C HIS A 272 13.23 16.20 -30.12
N GLN A 273 13.85 15.58 -31.12
CA GLN A 273 13.58 14.18 -31.45
C GLN A 273 14.16 13.21 -30.40
N GLU A 274 15.35 13.46 -29.85
CA GLU A 274 15.90 12.66 -28.74
C GLU A 274 15.25 12.98 -27.38
N LEU A 275 14.85 14.23 -27.14
CA LEU A 275 14.11 14.61 -25.93
C LEU A 275 12.74 13.91 -25.85
N ILE A 276 12.08 13.71 -27.00
CA ILE A 276 10.84 12.93 -27.10
C ILE A 276 11.14 11.43 -26.99
N TYR A 277 12.24 10.93 -27.56
CA TYR A 277 12.60 9.50 -27.48
C TYR A 277 13.03 9.03 -26.08
N LEU A 278 13.61 9.91 -25.25
CA LEU A 278 13.96 9.59 -23.85
C LEU A 278 12.83 9.85 -22.84
N CYS A 279 11.83 10.67 -23.17
CA CYS A 279 10.67 10.94 -22.31
C CYS A 279 9.39 10.23 -22.72
N VAL A 280 9.33 9.61 -23.91
CA VAL A 280 8.14 8.93 -24.43
C VAL A 280 8.49 7.52 -24.87
N CYS A 281 8.64 6.61 -23.93
CA CYS A 281 8.26 5.20 -24.12
C CYS A 281 7.73 4.75 -22.77
N THR A 282 6.42 4.90 -22.65
CA THR A 282 5.67 4.67 -21.43
C THR A 282 5.56 3.18 -21.13
N LYS A 283 5.86 2.23 -22.04
CA LYS A 283 5.50 0.82 -21.84
C LYS A 283 6.58 -0.16 -22.30
N LYS A 284 7.80 -0.01 -21.76
CA LYS A 284 9.00 -0.63 -22.35
C LYS A 284 8.93 -2.13 -22.57
N TYR A 285 8.40 -2.94 -21.65
CA TYR A 285 8.33 -4.40 -21.86
C TYR A 285 7.37 -4.78 -23.01
N PHE A 286 6.08 -4.42 -22.90
CA PHE A 286 5.07 -4.70 -23.91
C PHE A 286 5.41 -4.06 -25.28
N GLU A 287 5.89 -2.82 -25.30
CA GLU A 287 6.35 -2.15 -26.53
C GLU A 287 7.60 -2.82 -27.10
N SER A 288 8.51 -3.33 -26.26
CA SER A 288 9.73 -3.99 -26.73
C SER A 288 9.44 -5.30 -27.45
N LYS A 289 8.54 -6.15 -26.91
CA LYS A 289 8.08 -7.37 -27.61
C LYS A 289 7.32 -7.01 -28.89
N GLN A 290 6.40 -6.05 -28.86
CA GLN A 290 5.64 -5.62 -30.05
C GLN A 290 6.51 -5.00 -31.16
N ARG A 291 7.62 -4.35 -30.81
CA ARG A 291 8.56 -3.74 -31.75
C ARG A 291 9.77 -4.63 -32.06
N ASN A 292 9.80 -5.88 -31.60
CA ASN A 292 10.94 -6.80 -31.70
C ASN A 292 12.26 -6.22 -31.14
N ASN A 293 12.20 -5.30 -30.18
CA ASN A 293 13.38 -4.88 -29.43
C ASN A 293 13.67 -5.91 -28.33
N THR A 294 14.51 -6.90 -28.63
CA THR A 294 14.73 -8.06 -27.76
C THR A 294 15.50 -7.75 -26.49
N GLU A 295 16.34 -6.71 -26.49
CA GLU A 295 17.24 -6.40 -25.36
C GLU A 295 16.48 -6.17 -24.05
N TYR A 296 15.53 -5.23 -24.05
CA TYR A 296 14.79 -4.87 -22.83
C TYR A 296 13.91 -6.02 -22.34
N ALA A 297 13.28 -6.75 -23.26
CA ALA A 297 12.46 -7.91 -22.95
C ALA A 297 13.29 -9.01 -22.29
N MET A 298 14.45 -9.35 -22.88
CA MET A 298 15.36 -10.36 -22.35
C MET A 298 15.89 -9.98 -20.96
N LEU A 299 16.27 -8.71 -20.75
CA LEU A 299 16.73 -8.24 -19.43
C LEU A 299 15.62 -8.32 -18.37
N PHE A 300 14.39 -7.96 -18.75
CA PHE A 300 13.23 -8.08 -17.86
C PHE A 300 12.93 -9.54 -17.51
N GLU A 301 12.84 -10.42 -18.51
CA GLU A 301 12.53 -11.84 -18.34
C GLU A 301 13.59 -12.55 -17.50
N ARG A 302 14.88 -12.34 -17.81
CA ARG A 302 15.98 -12.87 -17.00
C ARG A 302 15.92 -12.38 -15.56
N ALA A 303 15.69 -11.07 -15.35
CA ALA A 303 15.63 -10.49 -14.00
C ALA A 303 14.48 -11.08 -13.18
N LEU A 304 13.32 -11.24 -13.79
CA LEU A 304 12.14 -11.81 -13.13
C LEU A 304 12.33 -13.29 -12.79
N CYS A 305 13.05 -14.03 -13.64
CA CYS A 305 13.40 -15.44 -13.43
C CYS A 305 14.36 -15.65 -12.25
N SER A 306 15.30 -14.72 -12.02
CA SER A 306 16.26 -14.82 -10.91
C SER A 306 15.60 -14.55 -9.54
N SER A 307 15.57 -15.56 -8.68
CA SER A 307 15.11 -15.45 -7.29
C SER A 307 16.05 -14.66 -6.39
N GLU A 308 17.36 -14.64 -6.71
CA GLU A 308 18.37 -13.89 -5.97
C GLU A 308 18.30 -12.39 -6.26
N LEU A 309 18.07 -12.03 -7.52
CA LEU A 309 17.96 -10.62 -7.91
C LEU A 309 16.60 -10.03 -7.50
N VAL A 310 15.51 -10.73 -7.84
CA VAL A 310 14.14 -10.29 -7.56
C VAL A 310 13.60 -11.16 -6.43
N ALA A 311 13.93 -10.81 -5.20
CA ALA A 311 13.33 -11.45 -4.04
C ALA A 311 11.84 -11.09 -3.94
N ILE A 312 10.98 -12.12 -3.88
CA ILE A 312 9.55 -11.98 -3.62
C ILE A 312 9.30 -12.74 -2.32
N GLU A 313 8.75 -12.05 -1.32
CA GLU A 313 8.42 -12.69 -0.04
C GLU A 313 7.21 -13.60 -0.22
N ALA A 314 7.34 -14.86 0.19
CA ALA A 314 6.22 -15.79 0.19
C ALA A 314 5.17 -15.29 1.20
N PRO A 315 3.89 -15.18 0.79
CA PRO A 315 2.86 -14.85 1.75
C PRO A 315 2.75 -15.99 2.76
N ASN A 316 2.88 -15.67 4.06
CA ASN A 316 2.55 -16.65 5.09
C ASN A 316 1.02 -16.77 5.09
N ILE A 317 0.48 -17.80 4.44
CA ILE A 317 -0.96 -18.02 4.31
C ILE A 317 -1.39 -19.10 5.32
N THR A 318 -1.92 -18.64 6.44
CA THR A 318 -2.58 -19.47 7.44
C THR A 318 -4.04 -19.73 7.05
N THR A 319 -4.62 -20.78 7.61
CA THR A 319 -6.03 -21.13 7.44
C THR A 319 -6.95 -19.97 7.88
N ASN A 320 -6.59 -19.28 8.96
CA ASN A 320 -7.32 -18.11 9.48
C ASN A 320 -7.29 -16.92 8.50
N GLN A 321 -6.13 -16.67 7.85
CA GLN A 321 -6.04 -15.62 6.82
C GLN A 321 -6.88 -15.94 5.58
N LEU A 322 -6.96 -17.21 5.16
CA LEU A 322 -7.86 -17.61 4.06
C LEU A 322 -9.33 -17.31 4.38
N VAL A 323 -9.75 -17.53 5.62
CA VAL A 323 -11.12 -17.21 6.08
C VAL A 323 -11.35 -15.70 6.10
N LEU A 324 -10.41 -14.92 6.64
CA LEU A 324 -10.49 -13.46 6.75
C LEU A 324 -10.52 -12.77 5.38
N ILE A 325 -9.76 -13.27 4.40
CA ILE A 325 -9.63 -12.63 3.07
C ILE A 325 -10.90 -12.80 2.22
N VAL A 326 -11.69 -13.84 2.48
CA VAL A 326 -13.03 -14.00 1.88
C VAL A 326 -14.02 -13.01 2.48
N ILE A 327 -13.78 -12.54 3.71
CA ILE A 327 -14.69 -11.67 4.47
C ILE A 327 -14.32 -10.18 4.31
N ASP A 328 -13.04 -9.83 4.24
CA ASP A 328 -12.54 -8.46 4.08
C ASP A 328 -11.38 -8.38 3.05
N PRO A 329 -11.62 -7.84 1.84
CA PRO A 329 -10.60 -7.75 0.81
C PRO A 329 -9.58 -6.66 1.14
N GLN A 330 -8.44 -7.05 1.74
CA GLN A 330 -7.30 -6.15 1.95
C GLN A 330 -6.79 -5.55 0.63
N LEU A 331 -6.57 -4.23 0.62
CA LEU A 331 -5.93 -3.49 -0.46
C LEU A 331 -4.45 -3.30 -0.18
N TYR A 332 -3.61 -3.52 -1.19
CA TYR A 332 -2.15 -3.44 -1.09
C TYR A 332 -1.65 -2.18 -1.79
N ALA A 333 -1.19 -1.20 -1.03
CA ALA A 333 -0.64 0.03 -1.59
C ALA A 333 0.69 -0.22 -2.29
N VAL A 334 0.74 0.04 -3.60
CA VAL A 334 1.96 -0.09 -4.40
C VAL A 334 2.88 1.09 -4.12
N ARG A 335 4.01 0.86 -3.45
CA ARG A 335 5.01 1.90 -3.20
C ARG A 335 5.82 2.08 -4.48
N MET A 336 5.59 3.17 -5.19
CA MET A 336 6.39 3.53 -6.36
C MET A 336 7.81 3.96 -5.94
N ARG A 337 8.68 3.00 -5.60
CA ARG A 337 10.03 3.23 -5.03
C ARG A 337 11.00 3.92 -5.99
N SER A 338 10.79 3.78 -7.31
CA SER A 338 11.65 4.43 -8.31
C SER A 338 10.91 4.71 -9.61
N LYS A 339 11.18 5.88 -10.24
CA LYS A 339 10.85 6.14 -11.66
C LYS A 339 11.91 5.49 -12.56
N SER A 340 12.14 4.19 -12.34
CA SER A 340 13.12 3.39 -13.05
C SER A 340 12.71 3.19 -14.51
N LEU A 341 13.68 3.32 -15.41
CA LEU A 341 13.57 3.09 -16.84
C LEU A 341 14.31 1.83 -17.30
N PHE A 342 15.21 1.30 -16.47
CA PHE A 342 15.89 0.03 -16.69
C PHE A 342 15.18 -1.07 -15.85
N PRO A 343 14.98 -2.29 -16.39
CA PRO A 343 14.22 -3.33 -15.69
C PRO A 343 14.88 -3.65 -14.34
N PHE A 344 14.12 -3.54 -13.26
CA PHE A 344 14.60 -3.89 -11.92
C PHE A 344 15.92 -3.21 -11.51
N SER A 345 16.19 -1.98 -11.99
CA SER A 345 17.45 -1.28 -11.69
C SER A 345 17.73 -1.14 -10.19
N HIS A 346 16.68 -0.99 -9.38
CA HIS A 346 16.84 -1.00 -7.93
C HIS A 346 17.34 -2.35 -7.40
N CYS A 347 16.82 -3.47 -7.90
CA CYS A 347 17.22 -4.81 -7.48
C CYS A 347 18.69 -5.06 -7.81
N PHE A 348 19.13 -4.72 -9.02
CA PHE A 348 20.54 -4.79 -9.42
C PHE A 348 21.43 -3.98 -8.50
N HIS A 349 21.07 -2.72 -8.24
CA HIS A 349 21.84 -1.87 -7.35
C HIS A 349 21.91 -2.45 -5.94
N LYS A 350 20.76 -2.87 -5.38
CA LYS A 350 20.69 -3.43 -4.03
C LYS A 350 21.58 -4.68 -3.93
N TRP A 351 21.47 -5.58 -4.89
CA TRP A 351 22.29 -6.79 -4.95
C TRP A 351 23.79 -6.45 -5.03
N CYS A 352 24.19 -5.50 -5.88
CA CYS A 352 25.60 -5.08 -5.97
C CYS A 352 26.12 -4.49 -4.66
N GLN A 353 25.33 -3.64 -3.99
CA GLN A 353 25.70 -3.08 -2.69
C GLN A 353 25.82 -4.16 -1.60
N GLU A 354 24.95 -5.17 -1.61
CA GLU A 354 25.08 -6.34 -0.72
C GLU A 354 26.39 -7.10 -0.99
N GLN A 355 26.81 -7.23 -2.26
CA GLN A 355 28.10 -7.84 -2.58
C GLN A 355 29.29 -7.03 -2.06
N PHE A 356 29.28 -5.70 -2.22
CA PHE A 356 30.35 -4.84 -1.67
C PHE A 356 30.46 -4.92 -0.15
N LEU A 357 29.36 -5.16 0.56
CA LEU A 357 29.35 -5.30 2.01
C LEU A 357 29.81 -6.68 2.50
N CYS A 358 29.44 -7.74 1.79
CA CYS A 358 29.62 -9.11 2.25
C CYS A 358 30.88 -9.79 1.68
N ASN A 359 31.39 -9.35 0.52
CA ASN A 359 32.51 -10.00 -0.15
C ASN A 359 33.84 -9.32 0.16
N LYS A 360 34.71 -10.02 0.89
CA LYS A 360 36.05 -9.52 1.28
C LYS A 360 36.95 -9.26 0.07
N ASP A 361 36.72 -9.94 -1.04
CA ASP A 361 37.51 -9.76 -2.26
C ASP A 361 37.14 -8.45 -2.98
N LEU A 362 36.03 -7.80 -2.63
CA LEU A 362 35.66 -6.48 -3.13
C LEU A 362 36.21 -5.32 -2.27
N ALA A 363 37.03 -5.61 -1.26
CA ALA A 363 37.67 -4.60 -0.40
C ALA A 363 38.96 -3.98 -0.99
N ASP A 364 39.37 -4.37 -2.20
CA ASP A 364 40.51 -3.76 -2.90
C ASP A 364 40.13 -2.36 -3.42
N ASP A 365 41.02 -1.38 -3.28
CA ASP A 365 40.77 -0.01 -3.74
C ASP A 365 40.88 0.14 -5.27
N ARG A 366 41.33 -0.89 -6.01
CA ARG A 366 41.52 -0.85 -7.47
C ARG A 366 40.20 -1.12 -8.22
N PRO A 367 39.64 -0.13 -8.95
CA PRO A 367 38.36 -0.29 -9.62
C PRO A 367 38.31 -1.44 -10.62
N THR A 368 39.40 -1.67 -11.38
CA THR A 368 39.47 -2.76 -12.36
C THR A 368 39.37 -4.15 -11.71
N TYR A 369 39.97 -4.33 -10.54
CA TYR A 369 39.90 -5.59 -9.80
C TYR A 369 38.50 -5.83 -9.22
N CYS A 370 37.87 -4.78 -8.66
CA CYS A 370 36.50 -4.84 -8.17
C CYS A 370 35.51 -5.18 -9.28
N VAL A 371 35.68 -4.63 -10.47
CA VAL A 371 34.86 -4.96 -11.64
C VAL A 371 35.01 -6.42 -12.03
N THR A 372 36.23 -6.94 -12.17
CA THR A 372 36.44 -8.35 -12.54
C THR A 372 35.89 -9.32 -11.51
N THR A 373 35.97 -8.95 -10.22
CA THR A 373 35.43 -9.76 -9.13
C THR A 373 33.90 -9.73 -9.16
N LEU A 374 33.29 -8.54 -9.23
CA LEU A 374 31.83 -8.38 -9.27
C LEU A 374 31.20 -9.08 -10.50
N GLU A 375 31.87 -9.05 -11.66
CA GLU A 375 31.44 -9.74 -12.88
C GLU A 375 31.37 -11.27 -12.75
N GLN A 376 32.20 -11.85 -11.87
CA GLN A 376 32.31 -13.29 -11.67
C GLN A 376 31.37 -13.81 -10.59
N ILE A 377 30.83 -12.94 -9.72
CA ILE A 377 29.88 -13.34 -8.68
C ILE A 377 28.57 -13.82 -9.36
N PRO A 378 28.07 -15.01 -8.99
CA PRO A 378 26.83 -15.53 -9.53
C PRO A 378 25.60 -14.75 -9.04
N ILE A 379 24.64 -14.58 -9.95
CA ILE A 379 23.27 -14.14 -9.75
C ILE A 379 22.38 -15.32 -10.17
N GLY A 380 22.14 -16.25 -9.25
CA GLY A 380 21.49 -17.52 -9.50
C GLY A 380 22.38 -18.44 -10.30
N ASN A 381 21.88 -18.88 -11.45
CA ASN A 381 22.62 -19.78 -12.35
C ASN A 381 23.52 -19.03 -13.36
N GLU A 382 23.41 -17.71 -13.45
CA GLU A 382 24.22 -16.87 -14.34
C GLU A 382 25.19 -16.00 -13.53
N ASN A 383 26.23 -15.42 -14.14
CA ASN A 383 27.05 -14.37 -13.51
C ASN A 383 26.83 -13.03 -14.20
N LEU A 384 27.13 -11.91 -13.54
CA LEU A 384 26.86 -10.58 -14.07
C LEU A 384 27.50 -10.35 -15.46
N LYS A 385 28.64 -10.97 -15.75
CA LYS A 385 29.27 -10.94 -17.09
C LYS A 385 28.36 -11.49 -18.20
N GLN A 386 27.55 -12.51 -17.94
CA GLN A 386 26.59 -13.03 -18.91
C GLN A 386 25.42 -12.08 -19.16
N TRP A 387 25.07 -11.23 -18.19
CA TRP A 387 24.08 -10.17 -18.36
C TRP A 387 24.64 -9.00 -19.19
N GLU A 388 25.92 -8.69 -19.02
CA GLU A 388 26.61 -7.68 -19.81
C GLU A 388 26.65 -8.00 -21.31
N LEU A 389 26.59 -9.27 -21.70
CA LEU A 389 26.49 -9.67 -23.12
C LEU A 389 25.16 -9.24 -23.77
N VAL A 390 24.12 -9.04 -22.98
CA VAL A 390 22.78 -8.62 -23.44
C VAL A 390 22.61 -7.10 -23.32
N CYS A 391 23.28 -6.46 -22.35
CA CYS A 391 23.19 -5.01 -22.12
C CYS A 391 24.06 -4.19 -23.10
N SER A 392 23.40 -3.48 -24.01
CA SER A 392 24.02 -2.42 -24.81
C SER A 392 24.50 -1.26 -23.94
N GLU A 393 25.42 -0.47 -24.49
CA GLU A 393 25.87 0.77 -23.86
C GLU A 393 24.71 1.73 -23.56
N LYS A 394 23.70 1.76 -24.44
CA LYS A 394 22.48 2.56 -24.26
C LYS A 394 21.71 2.11 -23.03
N ALA A 395 21.56 0.79 -22.81
CA ALA A 395 20.92 0.25 -21.61
C ALA A 395 21.72 0.59 -20.35
N ASN A 396 23.06 0.49 -20.40
CA ASN A 396 23.93 0.87 -19.28
C ASN A 396 23.82 2.36 -18.93
N ARG A 397 23.68 3.25 -19.92
CA ARG A 397 23.42 4.69 -19.68
C ARG A 397 22.03 4.95 -19.07
N ILE A 398 21.03 4.14 -19.42
CA ILE A 398 19.70 4.19 -18.79
C ILE A 398 19.79 3.72 -17.33
N TYR A 399 20.55 2.66 -17.06
CA TYR A 399 20.83 2.18 -15.71
C TYR A 399 21.48 3.27 -14.85
N ALA A 400 22.55 3.91 -15.33
CA ALA A 400 23.19 5.03 -14.63
C ALA A 400 22.21 6.19 -14.34
N MET A 401 21.33 6.53 -15.30
CA MET A 401 20.31 7.56 -15.11
C MET A 401 19.29 7.19 -14.02
N ASP A 402 18.93 5.91 -13.89
CA ASP A 402 18.05 5.43 -12.82
C ASP A 402 18.71 5.60 -11.45
N LEU A 403 20.00 5.28 -11.32
CA LEU A 403 20.76 5.52 -10.10
C LEU A 403 20.80 7.02 -9.77
N VAL A 404 21.07 7.87 -10.77
CA VAL A 404 21.06 9.34 -10.57
C VAL A 404 19.71 9.83 -10.05
N ARG A 405 18.62 9.37 -10.64
CA ARG A 405 17.26 9.74 -10.21
C ARG A 405 16.93 9.25 -8.82
N LYS A 406 17.46 8.10 -8.42
CA LYS A 406 17.18 7.53 -7.10
C LYS A 406 17.98 8.25 -6.03
N TYR A 407 19.29 8.36 -6.19
CA TYR A 407 20.21 8.78 -5.13
C TYR A 407 20.50 10.28 -5.10
N PHE A 408 20.31 10.99 -6.22
CA PHE A 408 20.62 12.43 -6.34
C PHE A 408 19.39 13.26 -6.73
N SER A 409 18.17 12.75 -6.55
CA SER A 409 16.94 13.53 -6.83
C SER A 409 16.74 14.71 -5.89
N TRP A 410 17.26 14.61 -4.67
CA TRP A 410 17.20 15.65 -3.65
C TRP A 410 18.13 16.83 -3.97
N SER A 411 19.26 16.59 -4.64
CA SER A 411 20.22 17.62 -5.06
C SER A 411 20.00 18.10 -6.50
N LEU A 412 19.48 17.25 -7.40
CA LEU A 412 19.28 17.55 -8.81
C LEU A 412 17.80 17.55 -9.20
N HIS A 413 17.23 18.74 -9.38
CA HIS A 413 15.80 18.92 -9.66
C HIS A 413 15.46 18.92 -11.16
N ASN A 414 16.42 19.30 -12.03
CA ASN A 414 16.21 19.40 -13.48
C ASN A 414 16.72 18.15 -14.23
N CYS A 415 16.05 17.79 -15.33
CA CYS A 415 16.50 16.72 -16.23
C CYS A 415 17.88 16.99 -16.84
N LYS A 416 18.24 18.25 -17.13
CA LYS A 416 19.58 18.62 -17.64
C LYS A 416 20.68 18.30 -16.62
N GLN A 417 20.51 18.72 -15.37
CA GLN A 417 21.44 18.44 -14.27
C GLN A 417 21.70 16.93 -14.12
N ARG A 418 20.62 16.13 -14.14
CA ARG A 418 20.72 14.67 -14.03
C ARG A 418 21.45 14.02 -15.22
N ARG A 419 21.33 14.59 -16.43
CA ARG A 419 22.09 14.13 -17.60
C ARG A 419 23.57 14.39 -17.46
N VAL A 420 23.95 15.59 -17.01
CA VAL A 420 25.36 15.93 -16.77
C VAL A 420 25.98 14.99 -15.73
N LEU A 421 25.30 14.77 -14.60
CA LEU A 421 25.81 13.84 -13.59
C LEU A 421 25.89 12.40 -14.10
N ARG A 422 24.88 11.94 -14.86
CA ARG A 422 24.93 10.62 -15.51
C ARG A 422 26.18 10.51 -16.41
N ASP A 423 26.43 11.50 -17.25
CA ASP A 423 27.57 11.47 -18.18
C ASP A 423 28.91 11.51 -17.45
N ILE A 424 29.00 12.22 -16.33
CA ILE A 424 30.17 12.19 -15.44
C ILE A 424 30.38 10.79 -14.85
N ILE A 425 29.32 10.14 -14.33
CA ILE A 425 29.41 8.77 -13.80
C ILE A 425 29.87 7.79 -14.89
N VAL A 426 29.31 7.91 -16.10
CA VAL A 426 29.69 7.09 -17.25
C VAL A 426 31.15 7.33 -17.66
N ALA A 427 31.59 8.59 -17.67
CA ALA A 427 32.99 8.95 -17.95
C ALA A 427 33.95 8.40 -16.89
N ILE A 428 33.59 8.48 -15.61
CA ILE A 428 34.39 7.89 -14.51
C ILE A 428 34.49 6.37 -14.69
N ALA A 429 33.38 5.69 -14.99
CA ALA A 429 33.38 4.25 -15.24
C ALA A 429 34.28 3.87 -16.43
N LEU A 430 34.16 4.61 -17.55
CA LEU A 430 34.93 4.37 -18.76
C LEU A 430 36.43 4.66 -18.59
N LEU A 431 36.80 5.73 -17.86
CA LEU A 431 38.20 6.06 -17.57
C LEU A 431 38.84 5.08 -16.59
N SER A 432 38.08 4.65 -15.58
CA SER A 432 38.61 3.77 -14.52
C SER A 432 38.75 2.33 -15.00
N CYS A 433 37.85 1.87 -15.87
CA CYS A 433 37.69 0.45 -16.20
C CYS A 433 37.73 0.12 -17.70
N GLY A 434 37.83 1.12 -18.58
CA GLY A 434 37.97 0.93 -20.04
C GLY A 434 36.71 0.48 -20.78
N LYS A 435 35.58 0.25 -20.07
CA LYS A 435 34.29 -0.13 -20.66
C LYS A 435 33.12 0.44 -19.84
N ILE A 436 31.92 0.45 -20.44
CA ILE A 436 30.67 0.84 -19.76
C ILE A 436 29.76 -0.39 -19.62
N SER A 437 29.48 -0.76 -18.39
CA SER A 437 28.69 -1.92 -17.97
C SER A 437 28.04 -1.67 -16.60
N ILE A 438 27.08 -2.52 -16.21
CA ILE A 438 26.46 -2.45 -14.87
C ILE A 438 27.53 -2.53 -13.78
N ALA A 439 28.46 -3.49 -13.88
CA ALA A 439 29.54 -3.66 -12.90
C ALA A 439 30.40 -2.40 -12.80
N THR A 440 30.84 -1.85 -13.93
CA THR A 440 31.68 -0.63 -13.93
C THR A 440 30.95 0.59 -13.40
N ILE A 441 29.64 0.71 -13.62
CA ILE A 441 28.84 1.82 -13.08
C ILE A 441 28.69 1.68 -11.56
N GLU A 442 28.43 0.48 -11.06
CA GLU A 442 28.32 0.20 -9.62
C GLU A 442 29.64 0.40 -8.90
N VAL A 443 30.75 -0.09 -9.46
CA VAL A 443 32.09 0.16 -8.92
C VAL A 443 32.40 1.66 -8.95
N ALA A 444 32.05 2.37 -10.02
CA ALA A 444 32.26 3.82 -10.07
C ALA A 444 31.45 4.54 -8.98
N MET A 445 30.18 4.16 -8.79
CA MET A 445 29.30 4.68 -7.74
C MET A 445 29.81 4.37 -6.34
N HIS A 446 30.44 3.21 -6.13
CA HIS A 446 30.99 2.78 -4.85
C HIS A 446 32.33 3.46 -4.55
N CYS A 447 33.34 3.27 -5.39
CA CYS A 447 34.71 3.76 -5.18
C CYS A 447 34.80 5.29 -5.27
N PHE A 448 34.00 5.93 -6.12
CA PHE A 448 34.03 7.39 -6.32
C PHE A 448 32.79 8.10 -5.76
N HIS A 449 32.09 7.48 -4.80
CA HIS A 449 30.87 8.05 -4.21
C HIS A 449 31.03 9.50 -3.77
N SER A 450 32.14 9.80 -3.09
CA SER A 450 32.46 11.15 -2.63
C SER A 450 32.61 12.11 -3.81
N ALA A 451 33.42 11.77 -4.82
CA ALA A 451 33.63 12.62 -5.98
C ALA A 451 32.33 12.86 -6.77
N ILE A 452 31.52 11.81 -6.98
CA ILE A 452 30.22 11.89 -7.67
C ILE A 452 29.26 12.79 -6.88
N SER A 453 29.25 12.69 -5.55
CA SER A 453 28.44 13.57 -4.69
C SER A 453 28.88 15.03 -4.76
N HIS A 454 30.19 15.29 -4.82
CA HIS A 454 30.72 16.64 -5.06
C HIS A 454 30.31 17.17 -6.43
N TYR A 455 30.40 16.36 -7.49
CA TYR A 455 29.90 16.76 -8.81
C TYR A 455 28.40 17.07 -8.79
N ALA A 456 27.59 16.26 -8.11
CA ALA A 456 26.16 16.54 -7.96
C ALA A 456 25.93 17.92 -7.31
N HIS A 457 26.67 18.24 -6.26
CA HIS A 457 26.61 19.53 -5.59
C HIS A 457 27.05 20.68 -6.50
N ILE A 458 28.19 20.53 -7.18
CA ILE A 458 28.72 21.53 -8.11
C ILE A 458 27.77 21.78 -9.28
N ILE A 459 27.15 20.72 -9.84
CA ILE A 459 26.15 20.84 -10.90
C ILE A 459 24.91 21.58 -10.40
N ALA A 460 24.45 21.26 -9.19
CA ALA A 460 23.33 21.99 -8.58
C ALA A 460 23.67 23.48 -8.49
N MET A 461 24.86 23.82 -7.98
CA MET A 461 25.34 25.21 -7.86
C MET A 461 25.53 25.90 -9.21
N TYR A 462 26.13 25.24 -10.19
CA TYR A 462 26.34 25.79 -11.53
C TYR A 462 25.02 26.25 -12.17
N PHE A 463 24.00 25.40 -12.11
CA PHE A 463 22.68 25.68 -12.68
C PHE A 463 21.86 26.68 -11.87
N LEU A 464 22.30 27.05 -10.66
CA LEU A 464 21.78 28.23 -9.96
C LEU A 464 22.34 29.53 -10.56
N CYS A 465 23.59 29.52 -11.02
CA CYS A 465 24.27 30.70 -11.56
C CYS A 465 24.15 30.85 -13.08
N ASN A 466 23.81 29.78 -13.81
CA ASN A 466 23.80 29.76 -15.27
C ASN A 466 22.55 29.06 -15.82
N THR A 467 21.91 29.65 -16.83
CA THR A 467 20.70 29.12 -17.47
C THR A 467 21.00 28.10 -18.58
N GLU A 468 22.22 28.10 -19.11
CA GLU A 468 22.65 27.23 -20.20
C GLU A 468 23.92 26.44 -19.85
N PHE A 469 23.90 25.15 -20.18
CA PHE A 469 25.07 24.26 -20.15
C PHE A 469 25.13 23.56 -21.51
N GLN A 470 26.17 23.85 -22.29
CA GLN A 470 26.30 23.35 -23.66
C GLN A 470 27.09 22.03 -23.78
N TYR A 471 27.65 21.50 -22.68
CA TYR A 471 28.41 20.26 -22.71
C TYR A 471 27.51 19.05 -22.42
N VAL A 472 27.02 18.39 -23.48
CA VAL A 472 26.44 17.05 -23.42
C VAL A 472 27.44 16.09 -24.05
N TYR A 473 27.76 14.98 -23.37
CA TYR A 473 28.69 13.99 -23.92
C TYR A 473 27.96 13.11 -24.95
N GLU A 474 28.25 13.32 -26.23
CA GLU A 474 27.66 12.56 -27.35
C GLU A 474 28.64 11.59 -28.01
N ASP A 475 29.95 11.68 -27.73
CA ASP A 475 30.98 10.83 -28.34
C ASP A 475 31.30 9.60 -27.46
N ASN A 476 31.75 8.50 -28.07
CA ASN A 476 31.99 7.21 -27.42
C ASN A 476 33.47 6.80 -27.38
N SER A 477 34.39 7.69 -27.82
CA SER A 477 35.81 7.36 -27.89
C SER A 477 36.54 7.63 -26.57
N THR A 478 37.21 6.62 -26.01
CA THR A 478 38.00 6.72 -24.76
C THR A 478 39.05 7.84 -24.80
N ASN A 479 39.57 8.14 -25.99
CA ASN A 479 40.57 9.18 -26.22
C ASN A 479 40.02 10.62 -26.00
N THR A 480 38.69 10.83 -26.06
CA THR A 480 38.06 12.14 -25.87
C THR A 480 37.33 12.27 -24.53
N VAL A 481 37.00 11.15 -23.85
CA VAL A 481 36.31 11.14 -22.53
C VAL A 481 37.08 11.93 -21.48
N GLY A 482 38.39 11.68 -21.38
CA GLY A 482 39.23 12.32 -20.36
C GLY A 482 39.28 13.83 -20.54
N GLN A 483 39.48 14.28 -21.78
CA GLN A 483 39.49 15.69 -22.13
C GLN A 483 38.11 16.34 -21.90
N TRP A 484 37.02 15.64 -22.27
CA TRP A 484 35.66 16.10 -22.00
C TRP A 484 35.39 16.25 -20.51
N LEU A 485 35.77 15.28 -19.67
CA LEU A 485 35.57 15.36 -18.23
C LEU A 485 36.38 16.52 -17.62
N VAL A 486 37.61 16.74 -18.10
CA VAL A 486 38.43 17.91 -17.72
C VAL A 486 37.74 19.21 -18.11
N ASP A 487 37.20 19.31 -19.32
CA ASP A 487 36.56 20.52 -19.82
C ASP A 487 35.23 20.81 -19.10
N VAL A 488 34.43 19.77 -18.83
CA VAL A 488 33.22 19.86 -17.99
C VAL A 488 33.58 20.27 -16.57
N THR A 489 34.59 19.65 -15.96
CA THR A 489 35.02 19.99 -14.59
C THR A 489 35.52 21.43 -14.55
N ARG A 490 36.33 21.85 -15.52
CA ARG A 490 36.82 23.23 -15.64
C ARG A 490 35.68 24.22 -15.84
N CYS A 491 34.70 23.89 -16.71
CA CYS A 491 33.53 24.73 -16.93
C CYS A 491 32.68 24.86 -15.66
N LEU A 492 32.37 23.73 -15.02
CA LEU A 492 31.63 23.69 -13.76
C LEU A 492 32.34 24.51 -12.67
N TRP A 493 33.66 24.36 -12.54
CA TRP A 493 34.47 25.06 -11.54
C TRP A 493 34.61 26.56 -11.82
N ASN A 494 34.88 26.95 -13.07
CA ASN A 494 35.06 28.35 -13.45
C ASN A 494 33.77 29.16 -13.37
N SER A 495 32.62 28.49 -13.46
CA SER A 495 31.30 29.11 -13.40
C SER A 495 30.73 29.19 -11.98
N ILE A 496 31.38 28.59 -10.98
CA ILE A 496 31.16 28.95 -9.59
C ILE A 496 31.81 30.32 -9.41
N PRO A 497 31.07 31.39 -9.07
CA PRO A 497 31.66 32.69 -8.81
C PRO A 497 32.49 32.63 -7.53
N LEU A 498 33.73 32.15 -7.64
CA LEU A 498 34.80 32.57 -6.74
C LEU A 498 35.06 34.03 -7.10
N THR A 499 34.40 34.94 -6.39
CA THR A 499 34.58 36.39 -6.51
C THR A 499 36.07 36.72 -6.44
N LYS A 500 36.68 36.89 -7.61
CA LYS A 500 38.10 37.18 -7.81
C LYS A 500 38.49 38.60 -7.38
N LYS A 501 37.69 39.25 -6.53
CA LYS A 501 37.96 40.55 -5.92
C LYS A 501 37.46 40.51 -4.47
N ARG A 502 38.38 40.28 -3.52
CA ARG A 502 38.33 40.59 -2.05
C ARG A 502 38.94 39.52 -1.13
N PHE A 503 39.77 38.59 -1.62
CA PHE A 503 40.74 37.94 -0.75
C PHE A 503 41.95 38.84 -0.50
N SER A 504 41.72 39.95 0.19
CA SER A 504 42.76 40.74 0.84
C SER A 504 42.41 40.83 2.32
N HIS A 505 43.01 39.90 3.09
CA HIS A 505 43.35 40.03 4.51
C HIS A 505 42.21 40.37 5.48
N SER A 506 41.47 39.36 5.94
CA SER A 506 41.00 39.20 7.32
C SER A 506 40.15 37.92 7.45
N GLY A 507 40.38 37.16 8.53
CA GLY A 507 39.88 35.79 8.70
C GLY A 507 38.37 35.66 8.85
N GLN A 508 37.87 34.47 8.46
CA GLN A 508 36.58 33.84 8.81
C GLN A 508 35.24 34.55 8.51
N PHE A 509 35.19 35.86 8.26
CA PHE A 509 33.92 36.58 8.01
C PHE A 509 33.38 36.57 6.56
N PRO A 510 34.18 36.58 5.47
CA PRO A 510 33.66 36.69 4.10
C PRO A 510 32.87 35.47 3.61
N LEU A 511 33.26 34.27 4.05
CA LEU A 511 32.67 33.02 3.58
C LEU A 511 31.21 32.87 4.04
N LEU A 512 30.90 33.34 5.25
CA LEU A 512 29.56 33.23 5.83
C LEU A 512 28.57 34.20 5.18
N GLU A 513 29.05 35.40 4.79
CA GLU A 513 28.29 36.37 4.02
C GLU A 513 27.85 35.80 2.66
N ASP A 514 28.79 35.18 1.94
CA ASP A 514 28.52 34.56 0.64
C ASP A 514 27.58 33.36 0.78
N VAL A 515 27.68 32.57 1.85
CA VAL A 515 26.76 31.46 2.14
C VAL A 515 25.35 31.95 2.43
N ARG A 516 25.18 33.01 3.25
CA ARG A 516 23.85 33.63 3.51
C ARG A 516 23.22 34.12 2.21
N ARG A 517 23.99 34.83 1.39
CA ARG A 517 23.55 35.35 0.09
C ARG A 517 23.11 34.23 -0.85
N LEU A 518 23.89 33.17 -0.94
CA LEU A 518 23.63 32.04 -1.83
C LEU A 518 22.39 31.24 -1.41
N GLU A 519 22.22 30.95 -0.12
CA GLU A 519 21.05 30.24 0.41
C GLU A 519 19.76 31.07 0.21
N LEU A 520 19.81 32.40 0.38
CA LEU A 520 18.66 33.27 0.11
C LEU A 520 18.32 33.34 -1.38
N ARG A 521 19.30 33.45 -2.27
CA ARG A 521 19.07 33.38 -3.73
C ARG A 521 18.46 32.03 -4.13
N HIS A 522 18.92 30.94 -3.55
CA HIS A 522 18.33 29.61 -3.75
C HIS A 522 16.85 29.59 -3.36
N LEU A 523 16.51 30.19 -2.22
CA LEU A 523 15.14 30.32 -1.75
C LEU A 523 14.26 31.12 -2.74
N GLY A 524 14.77 32.23 -3.25
CA GLY A 524 14.12 33.05 -4.29
C GLY A 524 13.87 32.28 -5.59
N LEU A 525 14.89 31.61 -6.12
CA LEU A 525 14.77 30.81 -7.35
C LEU A 525 13.75 29.68 -7.17
N ARG A 526 13.77 29.00 -6.02
CA ARG A 526 12.90 27.87 -5.72
C ARG A 526 11.43 28.25 -5.66
N TYR A 527 11.10 29.38 -5.03
CA TYR A 527 9.70 29.74 -4.75
C TYR A 527 9.15 30.84 -5.65
N LEU A 528 10.00 31.78 -6.07
CA LEU A 528 9.63 32.97 -6.84
C LEU A 528 10.17 32.95 -8.28
N SER A 529 10.99 31.96 -8.65
CA SER A 529 11.64 31.88 -9.97
C SER A 529 12.51 33.11 -10.31
N THR A 530 13.05 33.78 -9.29
CA THR A 530 13.95 34.94 -9.42
C THR A 530 14.97 34.95 -8.29
N ASP A 531 16.21 35.30 -8.60
CA ASP A 531 17.29 35.54 -7.65
C ASP A 531 17.35 37.01 -7.16
N GLU A 532 16.58 37.91 -7.80
CA GLU A 532 16.49 39.35 -7.50
C GLU A 532 15.24 39.71 -6.67
N PHE A 533 14.76 38.82 -5.79
CA PHE A 533 13.62 39.16 -4.94
C PHE A 533 14.00 39.99 -3.70
N ILE A 534 15.29 40.06 -3.37
CA ILE A 534 15.81 40.84 -2.23
C ILE A 534 16.73 41.93 -2.77
N ASN A 535 16.53 43.17 -2.32
CA ASN A 535 17.45 44.26 -2.65
C ASN A 535 18.61 44.26 -1.64
N GLU A 536 19.70 43.58 -2.00
CA GLU A 536 20.86 43.35 -1.12
C GLU A 536 21.50 44.66 -0.61
N GLU A 537 21.48 45.75 -1.39
CA GLU A 537 22.11 47.03 -1.02
C GLU A 537 21.19 47.95 -0.19
N LYS A 538 19.86 47.85 -0.36
CA LYS A 538 18.89 48.67 0.39
C LYS A 538 18.43 48.04 1.69
N GLN A 539 18.36 46.70 1.75
CA GLN A 539 17.77 45.97 2.87
C GLN A 539 18.82 45.31 3.79
N PHE A 540 20.07 45.18 3.31
CA PHE A 540 21.16 44.56 4.06
C PHE A 540 22.41 45.44 3.96
N THR A 541 23.16 45.61 5.04
CA THR A 541 24.53 46.18 4.99
C THR A 541 25.51 45.10 4.51
N GLY A 542 25.21 44.52 3.34
CA GLY A 542 25.99 43.47 2.70
C GLY A 542 26.03 42.13 3.46
N PHE A 543 24.94 41.68 4.11
CA PHE A 543 24.89 40.41 4.88
C PHE A 543 26.01 40.18 5.93
N THR A 544 26.76 41.24 6.24
CA THR A 544 27.81 41.27 7.28
C THR A 544 27.22 41.05 8.67
N GLN A 545 25.94 41.36 8.84
CA GLN A 545 25.16 41.09 10.05
C GLN A 545 24.44 39.74 9.91
N SER A 546 24.34 39.01 11.04
CA SER A 546 23.58 37.76 11.12
C SER A 546 22.11 37.97 10.73
N LEU A 547 21.51 36.99 10.05
CA LEU A 547 20.08 36.98 9.70
C LEU A 547 19.17 37.17 10.93
N LEU A 548 19.69 36.82 12.11
CA LEU A 548 19.00 36.94 13.38
C LEU A 548 19.24 38.28 14.08
N LYS A 549 20.35 39.00 13.82
CA LYS A 549 20.82 40.13 14.64
C LYS A 549 19.93 41.37 14.62
N ASN A 550 18.92 41.42 13.75
CA ASN A 550 17.97 42.51 13.69
C ASN A 550 16.66 41.97 13.09
N GLY A 551 15.76 41.37 13.88
CA GLY A 551 14.58 40.59 13.40
C GLY A 551 13.78 41.17 12.21
N GLN A 552 13.92 42.46 11.94
CA GLN A 552 13.59 43.16 10.70
C GLN A 552 14.13 42.50 9.42
N CYS A 553 15.31 41.87 9.41
CA CYS A 553 15.88 41.21 8.24
C CYS A 553 14.98 40.09 7.71
N VAL A 554 14.49 39.22 8.61
CA VAL A 554 13.56 38.15 8.22
C VAL A 554 12.21 38.73 7.82
N GLU A 555 11.74 39.78 8.50
CA GLU A 555 10.51 40.49 8.10
C GLU A 555 10.64 41.14 6.71
N HIS A 556 11.80 41.68 6.35
CA HIS A 556 12.08 42.20 5.01
C HIS A 556 12.10 41.08 3.97
N ILE A 557 12.69 39.92 4.27
CA ILE A 557 12.67 38.74 3.37
C ILE A 557 11.24 38.28 3.11
N LEU A 558 10.42 38.18 4.16
CA LEU A 558 9.01 37.79 4.05
C LEU A 558 8.18 38.84 3.32
N SER A 559 8.42 40.13 3.58
CA SER A 559 7.78 41.23 2.86
C SER A 559 8.16 41.24 1.38
N SER A 560 9.43 40.98 1.07
CA SER A 560 9.94 40.84 -0.29
C SER A 560 9.32 39.63 -1.01
N TYR A 561 9.09 38.51 -0.32
CA TYR A 561 8.31 37.40 -0.86
C TYR A 561 6.88 37.84 -1.18
N ASN A 562 6.17 38.42 -0.21
CA ASN A 562 4.77 38.82 -0.38
C ASN A 562 4.57 39.92 -1.45
N GLY A 563 5.56 40.80 -1.63
CA GLY A 563 5.55 41.83 -2.66
C GLY A 563 5.95 41.35 -4.06
N ASN A 564 6.40 40.10 -4.20
CA ASN A 564 6.87 39.59 -5.48
C ASN A 564 5.71 39.15 -6.37
N ARG A 565 5.76 39.49 -7.67
CA ARG A 565 4.73 39.13 -8.66
C ARG A 565 4.55 37.62 -8.86
N ASN A 566 5.55 36.81 -8.55
CA ASN A 566 5.53 35.35 -8.68
C ASN A 566 5.21 34.63 -7.36
N SER A 567 4.91 35.37 -6.30
CA SER A 567 4.52 34.80 -5.01
C SER A 567 3.21 34.03 -5.10
N SER A 568 3.10 32.97 -4.31
CA SER A 568 1.87 32.18 -4.19
C SER A 568 1.61 31.89 -2.72
N ASN A 569 0.35 32.06 -2.30
CA ASN A 569 -0.08 31.72 -0.95
C ASN A 569 0.09 30.22 -0.67
N GLU A 570 -0.09 29.35 -1.68
CA GLU A 570 0.11 27.91 -1.56
C GLU A 570 1.59 27.53 -1.28
N LYS A 571 2.53 28.34 -1.77
CA LYS A 571 3.98 28.12 -1.61
C LYS A 571 4.57 28.79 -0.38
N TYR A 572 3.85 29.74 0.22
CA TYR A 572 4.34 30.55 1.33
C TYR A 572 4.74 29.72 2.56
N PRO A 573 3.97 28.70 3.00
CA PRO A 573 4.38 27.86 4.12
C PRO A 573 5.71 27.12 3.90
N LEU A 574 5.88 26.61 2.68
CA LEU A 574 7.11 25.91 2.27
C LEU A 574 8.31 26.88 2.19
N PHE A 575 8.07 28.12 1.76
CA PHE A 575 9.07 29.17 1.77
C PHE A 575 9.52 29.50 3.20
N VAL A 576 8.59 29.73 4.13
CA VAL A 576 8.90 30.04 5.53
C VAL A 576 9.66 28.88 6.18
N ARG A 577 9.28 27.63 5.91
CA ARG A 577 10.02 26.45 6.36
C ARG A 577 11.46 26.44 5.94
N ASP A 578 11.69 26.59 4.64
CA ASP A 578 13.03 26.48 4.10
C ASP A 578 13.88 27.69 4.54
N LEU A 579 13.26 28.87 4.73
CA LEU A 579 13.92 30.03 5.34
C LEU A 579 14.38 29.75 6.78
N LEU A 580 13.53 29.19 7.63
CA LEU A 580 13.90 28.82 9.01
C LEU A 580 15.00 27.75 9.02
N ALA A 581 14.96 26.79 8.10
CA ALA A 581 16.01 25.77 7.95
C ALA A 581 17.35 26.38 7.50
N ILE A 582 17.34 27.38 6.62
CA ILE A 582 18.53 28.15 6.23
C ILE A 582 19.09 28.89 7.44
N ILE A 583 18.24 29.58 8.20
CA ILE A 583 18.67 30.30 9.41
C ILE A 583 19.34 29.34 10.40
N LYS A 584 18.74 28.16 10.66
CA LYS A 584 19.35 27.14 11.54
C LYS A 584 20.70 26.62 11.07
N ARG A 585 20.91 26.57 9.75
CA ARG A 585 22.13 26.02 9.14
C ARG A 585 23.26 27.03 9.09
N VAL A 586 22.93 28.28 8.82
CA VAL A 586 23.90 29.34 8.53
C VAL A 586 24.19 30.18 9.78
N GLU A 587 23.26 30.26 10.72
CA GLU A 587 23.48 30.96 12.00
C GLU A 587 23.85 29.96 13.09
N ASP A 588 24.99 30.18 13.73
CA ASP A 588 25.35 29.45 14.94
C ASP A 588 24.43 29.90 16.08
N MET A 589 23.75 28.94 16.71
CA MET A 589 22.77 29.18 17.77
C MET A 589 23.11 28.39 19.03
N PRO A 590 24.19 28.76 19.73
CA PRO A 590 24.53 28.13 21.00
C PRO A 590 23.41 28.33 22.03
N LYS A 591 23.23 27.36 22.93
CA LYS A 591 22.22 27.43 23.99
C LYS A 591 22.44 28.67 24.87
N ASN A 592 21.36 29.37 25.22
CA ASN A 592 21.32 30.60 26.02
C ASN A 592 22.03 31.81 25.40
N SER A 593 22.20 31.82 24.07
CA SER A 593 22.83 32.93 23.35
C SER A 593 21.82 34.00 22.89
N GLU A 594 22.32 35.18 22.52
CA GLU A 594 21.51 36.23 21.88
C GLU A 594 20.85 35.74 20.58
N PRO A 595 21.56 35.07 19.63
CA PRO A 595 20.93 34.48 18.44
C PRO A 595 19.77 33.54 18.75
N GLN A 596 19.90 32.67 19.76
CA GLN A 596 18.80 31.77 20.14
C GLN A 596 17.58 32.56 20.63
N ARG A 597 17.77 33.59 21.46
CA ARG A 597 16.66 34.46 21.91
C ARG A 597 15.96 35.12 20.72
N MET A 598 16.73 35.65 19.77
CA MET A 598 16.18 36.26 18.55
C MET A 598 15.43 35.25 17.67
N TYR A 599 15.95 34.02 17.54
CA TYR A 599 15.26 32.94 16.84
C TYR A 599 13.93 32.56 17.51
N THR A 600 13.91 32.43 18.85
CA THR A 600 12.66 32.15 19.57
C THR A 600 11.63 33.27 19.44
N SER A 601 12.05 34.53 19.47
CA SER A 601 11.17 35.68 19.20
C SER A 601 10.64 35.69 17.77
N LEU A 602 11.46 35.29 16.80
CA LEU A 602 11.04 35.14 15.40
C LEU A 602 9.97 34.05 15.25
N LEU A 603 10.16 32.88 15.88
CA LEU A 603 9.16 31.80 15.86
C LEU A 603 7.82 32.26 16.42
N LEU A 604 7.83 32.97 17.56
CA LEU A 604 6.61 33.50 18.18
C LEU A 604 5.90 34.52 17.26
N ASN A 605 6.64 35.42 16.64
CA ASN A 605 6.10 36.42 15.71
C ASN A 605 5.50 35.73 14.45
N LEU A 606 6.20 34.75 13.89
CA LEU A 606 5.70 33.96 12.76
C LEU A 606 4.44 33.15 13.12
N HIS A 607 4.40 32.58 14.32
CA HIS A 607 3.24 31.84 14.81
C HIS A 607 2.03 32.78 14.92
N GLU A 608 2.20 33.95 15.51
CA GLU A 608 1.11 34.94 15.66
C GLU A 608 0.62 35.50 14.31
N LYS A 609 1.51 35.73 13.34
CA LYS A 609 1.15 36.28 12.02
C LYS A 609 0.42 35.29 11.12
N ASN A 610 0.54 33.98 11.35
CA ASN A 610 0.07 32.95 10.42
C ASN A 610 -0.98 32.00 11.02
N LYS A 611 -1.84 32.47 11.94
CA LYS A 611 -2.81 31.62 12.68
C LYS A 611 -3.76 30.79 11.82
N GLU A 612 -4.05 31.26 10.61
CA GLU A 612 -4.96 30.60 9.68
C GLU A 612 -4.33 29.37 8.99
N ASP A 613 -3.01 29.36 8.78
CA ASP A 613 -2.32 28.30 8.03
C ASP A 613 -1.95 27.12 8.93
N THR A 614 -2.79 26.10 8.94
CA THR A 614 -2.62 24.93 9.82
C THR A 614 -1.30 24.17 9.56
N PHE A 615 -0.82 24.10 8.32
CA PHE A 615 0.41 23.40 7.98
C PHE A 615 1.63 24.12 8.53
N LEU A 616 1.70 25.44 8.33
CA LEU A 616 2.77 26.26 8.87
C LEU A 616 2.75 26.30 10.40
N GLN A 617 1.57 26.36 11.01
CA GLN A 617 1.39 26.35 12.47
C GLN A 617 1.97 25.09 13.12
N VAL A 618 1.68 23.90 12.58
CA VAL A 618 2.23 22.63 13.11
C VAL A 618 3.76 22.64 13.08
N GLN A 619 4.35 23.16 12.01
CA GLN A 619 5.79 23.23 11.87
C GLN A 619 6.44 24.25 12.81
N LEU A 620 5.83 25.42 12.98
CA LEU A 620 6.30 26.43 13.92
C LEU A 620 6.20 25.93 15.36
N LEU A 621 5.09 25.30 15.73
CA LEU A 621 4.90 24.67 17.05
C LEU A 621 5.94 23.59 17.31
N ARG A 622 6.30 22.78 16.30
CA ARG A 622 7.40 21.80 16.39
C ARG A 622 8.71 22.46 16.80
N ASP A 623 9.08 23.51 16.09
CA ASP A 623 10.31 24.25 16.35
C ASP A 623 10.27 24.94 17.72
N MET A 624 9.12 25.50 18.09
CA MET A 624 8.91 26.12 19.40
C MET A 624 9.06 25.13 20.55
N CYS A 625 8.60 23.88 20.39
CA CYS A 625 8.84 22.79 21.35
C CYS A 625 10.32 22.47 21.49
N ILE A 626 11.03 22.28 20.37
CA ILE A 626 12.46 21.95 20.36
C ILE A 626 13.26 23.04 21.09
N HIS A 627 12.91 24.30 20.87
CA HIS A 627 13.60 25.45 21.46
C HIS A 627 12.98 25.92 22.79
N GLN A 628 12.04 25.17 23.38
CA GLN A 628 11.41 25.45 24.68
C GLN A 628 10.83 26.88 24.76
N CYS A 629 10.17 27.36 23.71
CA CYS A 629 9.61 28.71 23.66
C CYS A 629 8.08 28.75 23.45
N VAL A 630 7.38 27.65 23.76
CA VAL A 630 5.91 27.62 23.74
C VAL A 630 5.35 28.45 24.90
N ASN A 631 4.48 29.41 24.59
CA ASN A 631 3.90 30.31 25.58
C ASN A 631 2.73 29.64 26.32
N ASN A 632 2.94 29.25 27.58
CA ASN A 632 1.92 28.60 28.42
C ASN A 632 0.79 29.54 28.86
N ASN A 633 1.07 30.84 28.94
CA ASN A 633 0.06 31.83 29.34
C ASN A 633 -1.03 31.98 28.27
N THR A 634 -0.67 31.83 27.00
CA THR A 634 -1.60 31.91 25.86
C THR A 634 -2.13 30.54 25.41
N LEU A 635 -1.50 29.45 25.83
CA LEU A 635 -1.96 28.09 25.55
C LEU A 635 -3.23 27.82 26.37
N LEU A 636 -4.39 27.80 25.71
CA LEU A 636 -5.62 27.26 26.31
C LEU A 636 -5.71 25.79 25.89
N LEU A 637 -6.01 24.87 26.81
CA LEU A 637 -6.06 23.43 26.52
C LEU A 637 -7.07 23.07 25.42
N HIS A 638 -8.09 23.91 25.26
CA HIS A 638 -9.11 23.80 24.22
C HIS A 638 -8.78 24.63 22.96
N SER A 639 -7.61 25.26 22.83
CA SER A 639 -7.29 26.04 21.63
C SER A 639 -6.85 25.16 20.45
N LYS A 640 -6.94 25.71 19.23
CA LYS A 640 -6.39 25.12 18.01
C LYS A 640 -4.91 24.79 18.20
N ASP A 641 -4.16 25.67 18.85
CA ASP A 641 -2.72 25.51 19.08
C ASP A 641 -2.44 24.30 19.97
N ALA A 642 -3.23 24.07 21.03
CA ALA A 642 -3.06 22.90 21.89
C ALA A 642 -3.33 21.59 21.11
N VAL A 643 -4.32 21.58 20.22
CA VAL A 643 -4.61 20.44 19.33
C VAL A 643 -3.44 20.17 18.38
N LEU A 644 -2.93 21.21 17.72
CA LEU A 644 -1.82 21.07 16.76
C LEU A 644 -0.51 20.68 17.47
N LEU A 645 -0.28 21.23 18.66
CA LEU A 645 0.84 20.90 19.52
C LEU A 645 0.81 19.44 19.97
N ASN A 646 -0.35 18.96 20.42
CA ASN A 646 -0.54 17.55 20.78
C ASN A 646 -0.19 16.61 19.62
N ARG A 647 -0.68 16.92 18.41
CA ARG A 647 -0.37 16.14 17.19
C ARG A 647 1.10 16.18 16.83
N CYS A 648 1.73 17.35 16.97
CA CYS A 648 3.15 17.51 16.71
C CYS A 648 3.99 16.64 17.63
N LEU A 649 3.69 16.68 18.93
CA LEU A 649 4.36 15.88 19.95
C LEU A 649 4.16 14.38 19.72
N GLU A 650 2.95 13.95 19.34
CA GLU A 650 2.68 12.55 18.97
C GLU A 650 3.56 12.07 17.81
N GLN A 651 3.69 12.87 16.74
CA GLN A 651 4.56 12.52 15.61
C GLN A 651 6.02 12.43 16.02
N MET A 652 6.49 13.38 16.82
CA MET A 652 7.88 13.40 17.29
C MET A 652 8.19 12.19 18.18
N LEU A 653 7.28 11.82 19.09
CA LEU A 653 7.41 10.68 19.98
C LEU A 653 7.33 9.34 19.24
N LEU A 654 6.50 9.24 18.20
CA LEU A 654 6.37 8.01 17.40
C LEU A 654 7.56 7.75 16.49
N ASN A 655 8.13 8.79 15.88
CA ASN A 655 9.23 8.64 14.93
C ASN A 655 10.59 8.39 15.61
N ALA A 656 10.63 8.38 16.96
CA ALA A 656 11.87 8.43 17.74
C ALA A 656 12.77 9.61 17.33
N ASP A 657 12.17 10.71 16.84
CA ASP A 657 12.87 11.95 16.49
C ASP A 657 13.43 12.65 17.76
N ILE A 658 13.00 12.20 18.94
CA ILE A 658 13.33 12.73 20.25
C ILE A 658 13.67 11.58 21.19
N ASP A 659 14.74 11.71 21.96
CA ASP A 659 15.13 10.77 23.01
C ASP A 659 14.44 11.06 24.35
N ASP A 660 14.44 10.07 25.25
CA ASP A 660 13.88 10.23 26.60
C ASP A 660 14.55 11.38 27.38
N SER A 661 15.80 11.73 27.04
CA SER A 661 16.53 12.83 27.67
C SER A 661 15.92 14.21 27.35
N THR A 662 15.51 14.44 26.11
CA THR A 662 14.85 15.68 25.68
C THR A 662 13.44 15.79 26.26
N ILE A 663 12.74 14.67 26.36
CA ILE A 663 11.42 14.58 27.01
C ILE A 663 11.53 14.96 28.49
N ASN A 664 12.48 14.37 29.21
CA ASN A 664 12.73 14.70 30.62
C ASN A 664 13.15 16.16 30.78
N SER A 665 13.92 16.70 29.82
CA SER A 665 14.25 18.12 29.78
C SER A 665 13.02 19.01 29.59
N TRP A 666 12.00 18.57 28.84
CA TRP A 666 10.75 19.32 28.70
C TRP A 666 9.88 19.27 29.95
N GLU A 667 9.80 18.12 30.60
CA GLU A 667 9.08 17.99 31.88
C GLU A 667 9.74 18.84 32.96
N GLN A 668 11.07 18.81 33.04
CA GLN A 668 11.85 19.68 33.92
C GLN A 668 11.63 21.15 33.58
N TYR A 669 11.71 21.53 32.29
CA TYR A 669 11.43 22.90 31.85
C TYR A 669 10.03 23.36 32.25
N CYS A 670 9.01 22.50 32.10
CA CYS A 670 7.65 22.84 32.48
C CYS A 670 7.51 23.01 34.00
N HIS A 671 8.13 22.13 34.78
CA HIS A 671 8.14 22.21 36.24
C HIS A 671 8.85 23.48 36.73
N ASP A 672 10.00 23.82 36.16
CA ASP A 672 10.83 24.96 36.55
C ASP A 672 10.17 26.31 36.25
N HIS A 673 9.31 26.38 35.23
CA HIS A 673 8.68 27.63 34.79
C HIS A 673 7.17 27.70 35.10
N GLY A 674 6.60 26.67 35.74
CA GLY A 674 5.16 26.60 36.05
C GLY A 674 4.26 26.44 34.81
N HIS A 675 4.71 25.72 33.79
CA HIS A 675 3.97 25.49 32.53
C HIS A 675 3.01 24.29 32.62
N ASP A 676 2.07 24.35 33.57
CA ASP A 676 1.06 23.32 33.86
C ASP A 676 0.27 22.80 32.63
N LYS A 677 -0.15 23.69 31.72
CA LYS A 677 -0.95 23.30 30.54
C LYS A 677 -0.09 22.63 29.47
N LEU A 678 1.12 23.12 29.21
CA LEU A 678 2.05 22.48 28.29
C LEU A 678 2.47 21.09 28.78
N GLU A 679 2.76 20.98 30.08
CA GLU A 679 3.07 19.71 30.74
C GLU A 679 1.92 18.71 30.52
N LEU A 680 0.68 19.17 30.65
CA LEU A 680 -0.48 18.33 30.41
C LEU A 680 -0.57 17.85 28.96
N VAL A 681 -0.38 18.73 27.98
CA VAL A 681 -0.38 18.36 26.55
C VAL A 681 0.69 17.29 26.27
N ILE A 682 1.88 17.42 26.85
CA ILE A 682 2.97 16.44 26.74
C ILE A 682 2.55 15.09 27.34
N LYS A 683 2.01 15.08 28.57
CA LYS A 683 1.55 13.84 29.23
C LYS A 683 0.46 13.14 28.41
N ILE A 684 -0.45 13.89 27.80
CA ILE A 684 -1.49 13.36 26.93
C ILE A 684 -0.89 12.73 25.67
N SER A 685 0.01 13.42 24.98
CA SER A 685 0.67 12.89 23.78
C SER A 685 1.41 11.58 24.10
N LYS A 686 2.13 11.51 25.22
CA LYS A 686 2.77 10.26 25.69
C LYS A 686 1.77 9.14 25.89
N LEU A 687 0.68 9.41 26.60
CA LEU A 687 -0.38 8.42 26.87
C LEU A 687 -0.97 7.87 25.57
N LYS A 688 -1.27 8.75 24.60
CA LYS A 688 -1.78 8.34 23.28
C LYS A 688 -0.78 7.49 22.51
N ILE A 689 0.52 7.80 22.57
CA ILE A 689 1.56 6.98 21.92
C ILE A 689 1.69 5.62 22.57
N GLU A 690 1.71 5.53 23.89
CA GLU A 690 1.76 4.25 24.60
C GLU A 690 0.53 3.38 24.32
N LEU A 691 -0.67 3.98 24.34
CA LEU A 691 -1.90 3.29 23.92
C LEU A 691 -1.84 2.84 22.46
N THR A 692 -1.30 3.66 21.57
CA THR A 692 -1.14 3.30 20.14
C THR A 692 -0.19 2.11 19.97
N LYS A 693 0.94 2.07 20.69
CA LYS A 693 1.88 0.94 20.67
C LYS A 693 1.20 -0.35 21.15
N LEU A 694 0.44 -0.27 22.24
CA LEU A 694 -0.32 -1.42 22.76
C LEU A 694 -1.40 -1.86 21.77
N ILE A 695 -2.13 -0.93 21.14
CA ILE A 695 -3.17 -1.23 20.15
C ILE A 695 -2.55 -1.99 18.98
N MET A 696 -1.42 -1.52 18.48
CA MET A 696 -0.69 -2.20 17.39
C MET A 696 -0.20 -3.58 17.79
N ALA A 697 0.33 -3.75 19.00
CA ALA A 697 0.70 -5.06 19.52
C ALA A 697 -0.51 -6.00 19.56
N LEU A 698 -1.66 -5.53 20.06
CA LEU A 698 -2.89 -6.32 20.18
C LEU A 698 -3.46 -6.71 18.82
N ILE A 699 -3.45 -5.80 17.84
CA ILE A 699 -3.94 -6.03 16.47
C ILE A 699 -3.13 -7.12 15.75
N ASN A 700 -1.84 -7.25 16.09
CA ASN A 700 -0.92 -8.21 15.49
C ASN A 700 -0.99 -9.61 16.13
N ILE A 701 -1.69 -9.75 17.26
CA ILE A 701 -1.96 -11.06 17.88
C ILE A 701 -3.14 -11.70 17.15
N ASP A 702 -3.00 -12.99 16.81
CA ASP A 702 -4.12 -13.80 16.31
C ASP A 702 -4.97 -14.23 17.51
N ILE A 703 -6.01 -13.44 17.80
CA ILE A 703 -6.87 -13.66 18.97
C ILE A 703 -7.96 -14.68 18.62
N ASN A 704 -7.89 -15.86 19.21
CA ASN A 704 -8.98 -16.82 19.18
C ASN A 704 -9.93 -16.59 20.36
N VAL A 705 -11.06 -15.98 20.05
CA VAL A 705 -12.13 -15.65 21.01
C VAL A 705 -12.61 -16.86 21.81
N SER A 706 -12.59 -18.07 21.22
CA SER A 706 -13.01 -19.30 21.91
C SER A 706 -11.99 -19.83 22.91
N SER A 707 -10.71 -19.48 22.76
CA SER A 707 -9.61 -19.85 23.66
C SER A 707 -9.00 -18.64 24.36
N PHE A 708 -9.76 -17.54 24.47
CA PHE A 708 -9.29 -16.29 25.09
C PHE A 708 -8.78 -16.50 26.52
N GLU A 709 -9.24 -17.57 27.19
CA GLU A 709 -8.78 -18.00 28.52
C GLU A 709 -7.32 -18.44 28.59
N GLN A 710 -6.71 -18.84 27.46
CA GLN A 710 -5.35 -19.37 27.39
C GLN A 710 -4.35 -18.36 26.78
N GLU A 711 -4.85 -17.26 26.20
CA GLU A 711 -4.03 -16.23 25.54
C GLU A 711 -3.55 -15.16 26.53
N HIS A 712 -2.48 -15.49 27.26
CA HIS A 712 -1.85 -14.58 28.23
C HIS A 712 -1.44 -13.23 27.62
N ASP A 713 -0.96 -13.21 26.37
CA ASP A 713 -0.42 -12.00 25.76
C ASP A 713 -1.50 -10.96 25.43
N ALA A 714 -2.63 -11.37 24.83
CA ALA A 714 -3.74 -10.49 24.52
C ALA A 714 -4.38 -9.94 25.81
N HIS A 715 -4.54 -10.80 26.81
CA HIS A 715 -5.07 -10.41 28.12
C HIS A 715 -4.19 -9.35 28.79
N ASN A 716 -2.87 -9.60 28.88
CA ASN A 716 -1.90 -8.68 29.46
C ASN A 716 -1.89 -7.31 28.76
N LEU A 717 -2.00 -7.28 27.42
CA LEU A 717 -2.07 -6.03 26.67
C LEU A 717 -3.33 -5.23 26.98
N ILE A 718 -4.49 -5.91 27.07
CA ILE A 718 -5.77 -5.28 27.38
C ILE A 718 -5.80 -4.77 28.82
N GLU A 719 -5.23 -5.52 29.77
CA GLU A 719 -5.06 -5.04 31.15
C GLU A 719 -4.17 -3.80 31.21
N ARG A 720 -3.04 -3.78 30.50
CA ARG A 720 -2.17 -2.60 30.41
C ARG A 720 -2.87 -1.40 29.77
N MET A 721 -3.65 -1.60 28.72
CA MET A 721 -4.49 -0.54 28.14
C MET A 721 -5.51 -0.04 29.15
N GLY A 722 -6.19 -0.95 29.85
CA GLY A 722 -7.15 -0.64 30.90
C GLY A 722 -6.53 0.19 32.02
N ALA A 723 -5.33 -0.18 32.46
CA ALA A 723 -4.56 0.56 33.45
C ALA A 723 -4.20 1.97 32.95
N LEU A 724 -3.73 2.13 31.72
CA LEU A 724 -3.43 3.44 31.14
C LEU A 724 -4.67 4.32 30.97
N LEU A 725 -5.79 3.77 30.49
CA LEU A 725 -7.07 4.49 30.33
C LEU A 725 -7.73 4.82 31.67
N SER A 726 -7.37 4.08 32.73
CA SER A 726 -7.83 4.32 34.11
C SER A 726 -6.88 5.23 34.88
N SER A 727 -5.59 5.27 34.51
CA SER A 727 -4.59 6.11 35.15
C SER A 727 -4.96 7.57 34.98
N SER A 728 -5.18 8.25 36.10
CA SER A 728 -5.45 9.67 36.14
C SER A 728 -4.19 10.40 35.68
N LEU A 729 -4.20 10.93 34.47
CA LEU A 729 -3.79 12.33 34.33
C LEU A 729 -4.54 13.05 35.45
N ALA A 730 -3.86 13.75 36.35
CA ALA A 730 -4.45 14.47 37.48
C ALA A 730 -5.32 15.64 36.98
N LEU A 731 -6.35 15.29 36.24
CA LEU A 731 -7.35 16.12 35.62
C LEU A 731 -8.65 15.70 36.30
N ASP A 732 -9.17 16.57 37.14
CA ASP A 732 -10.50 16.44 37.73
C ASP A 732 -11.63 16.55 36.68
N ASP A 733 -11.29 16.59 35.39
CA ASP A 733 -12.22 16.74 34.27
C ASP A 733 -12.65 15.39 33.69
N ASN A 734 -13.83 14.91 34.13
CA ASN A 734 -14.48 13.72 33.60
C ASN A 734 -14.72 13.78 32.07
N SER A 735 -14.80 14.97 31.47
CA SER A 735 -15.00 15.16 30.03
C SER A 735 -13.78 14.70 29.24
N TYR A 736 -12.58 14.95 29.76
CA TYR A 736 -11.33 14.54 29.13
C TYR A 736 -11.20 13.01 29.10
N LYS A 737 -11.47 12.36 30.24
CA LYS A 737 -11.45 10.90 30.36
C LYS A 737 -12.41 10.24 29.38
N TYR A 738 -13.63 10.76 29.27
CA TYR A 738 -14.62 10.30 28.31
C TYR A 738 -14.13 10.42 26.87
N MET A 739 -13.57 11.58 26.49
CA MET A 739 -13.08 11.79 25.12
C MET A 739 -11.87 10.91 24.77
N LEU A 740 -10.98 10.63 25.73
CA LEU A 740 -9.87 9.70 25.54
C LEU A 740 -10.37 8.28 25.26
N HIS A 741 -11.40 7.84 25.99
CA HIS A 741 -12.03 6.53 25.76
C HIS A 741 -12.69 6.45 24.38
N VAL A 742 -13.36 7.52 23.95
CA VAL A 742 -13.91 7.63 22.59
C VAL A 742 -12.81 7.58 21.53
N TRP A 743 -11.70 8.29 21.71
CA TRP A 743 -10.56 8.24 20.79
C TRP A 743 -9.96 6.83 20.70
N PHE A 744 -9.77 6.16 21.83
CA PHE A 744 -9.24 4.80 21.90
C PHE A 744 -10.11 3.81 21.12
N LEU A 745 -11.43 3.84 21.35
CA LEU A 745 -12.39 3.00 20.63
C LEU A 745 -12.38 3.27 19.12
N LYS A 746 -12.24 4.54 18.71
CA LYS A 746 -12.11 4.89 17.29
C LYS A 746 -10.85 4.31 16.66
N GLN A 747 -9.70 4.35 17.36
CA GLN A 747 -8.47 3.77 16.82
C GLN A 747 -8.63 2.26 16.56
N LEU A 748 -9.22 1.54 17.52
CA LEU A 748 -9.52 0.12 17.36
C LEU A 748 -10.51 -0.15 16.22
N HIS A 749 -11.52 0.70 16.09
CA HIS A 749 -12.55 0.58 15.06
C HIS A 749 -11.96 0.72 13.67
N MET A 750 -11.06 1.70 13.48
CA MET A 750 -10.35 1.90 12.22
C MET A 750 -9.49 0.71 11.82
N CYS A 751 -9.01 -0.09 12.78
CA CYS A 751 -8.10 -1.21 12.50
C CYS A 751 -8.76 -2.57 12.35
N LYS A 752 -9.83 -2.85 13.11
CA LYS A 752 -10.46 -4.18 13.13
C LYS A 752 -11.99 -4.13 13.02
N GLY A 753 -12.58 -2.95 12.87
CA GLY A 753 -14.03 -2.76 12.79
C GLY A 753 -14.74 -2.90 14.13
N ILE A 754 -16.03 -2.55 14.15
CA ILE A 754 -16.85 -2.52 15.38
C ILE A 754 -17.10 -3.91 15.97
N HIS A 755 -17.25 -4.93 15.11
CA HIS A 755 -17.53 -6.30 15.55
C HIS A 755 -16.39 -6.86 16.41
N TRP A 756 -15.16 -6.62 16.00
CA TRP A 756 -13.98 -7.08 16.74
C TRP A 756 -13.89 -6.42 18.12
N ILE A 757 -14.20 -5.12 18.20
CA ILE A 757 -14.24 -4.38 19.47
C ILE A 757 -15.30 -4.98 20.39
N GLU A 758 -16.53 -5.15 19.90
CA GLU A 758 -17.62 -5.69 20.71
C GLU A 758 -17.26 -7.08 21.23
N VAL A 759 -16.77 -7.98 20.38
CA VAL A 759 -16.42 -9.35 20.78
C VAL A 759 -15.36 -9.39 21.88
N ILE A 760 -14.34 -8.53 21.80
CA ILE A 760 -13.24 -8.52 22.78
C ILE A 760 -13.67 -7.79 24.06
N PHE A 761 -14.12 -6.54 23.96
CA PHE A 761 -14.39 -5.71 25.14
C PHE A 761 -15.70 -6.07 25.85
N THR A 762 -16.57 -6.89 25.24
CA THR A 762 -17.72 -7.48 25.94
C THR A 762 -17.45 -8.87 26.53
N HIS A 763 -16.27 -9.46 26.27
CA HIS A 763 -15.91 -10.76 26.81
C HIS A 763 -15.91 -10.74 28.34
N SER A 764 -16.57 -11.72 28.97
CA SER A 764 -16.83 -11.74 30.41
C SER A 764 -15.56 -11.63 31.25
N LYS A 765 -14.50 -12.34 30.88
CA LYS A 765 -13.20 -12.28 31.58
C LYS A 765 -12.50 -10.93 31.47
N ILE A 766 -12.60 -10.25 30.32
CA ILE A 766 -12.01 -8.91 30.15
C ILE A 766 -12.76 -7.92 31.03
N ARG A 767 -14.10 -7.98 31.06
CA ARG A 767 -14.92 -7.11 31.91
C ARG A 767 -14.69 -7.37 33.41
N GLN A 768 -14.34 -8.59 33.79
CA GLN A 768 -13.98 -8.92 35.17
C GLN A 768 -12.57 -8.43 35.53
N ALA A 769 -11.59 -8.62 34.65
CA ALA A 769 -10.20 -8.23 34.88
C ALA A 769 -10.00 -6.71 34.83
N VAL A 770 -10.73 -6.02 33.95
CA VAL A 770 -10.63 -4.58 33.76
C VAL A 770 -11.99 -3.93 34.05
N PRO A 771 -12.20 -3.41 35.28
CA PRO A 771 -13.48 -2.79 35.67
C PRO A 771 -13.90 -1.63 34.78
N LEU A 772 -12.95 -0.96 34.13
CA LEU A 772 -13.22 0.09 33.13
C LEU A 772 -14.06 -0.41 31.95
N PHE A 773 -14.04 -1.70 31.61
CA PHE A 773 -14.84 -2.24 30.50
C PHE A 773 -16.18 -2.83 30.96
N SER A 774 -16.47 -2.78 32.26
CA SER A 774 -17.71 -3.29 32.84
C SER A 774 -18.88 -2.29 32.74
N ASN A 775 -20.10 -2.82 32.71
CA ASN A 775 -21.34 -2.03 32.59
C ASN A 775 -21.78 -1.35 33.90
N THR A 776 -20.99 -1.47 34.99
CA THR A 776 -21.43 -1.10 36.34
C THR A 776 -21.06 0.35 36.73
N VAL A 777 -20.22 1.03 35.95
CA VAL A 777 -19.76 2.39 36.25
C VAL A 777 -20.42 3.37 35.28
N SER A 778 -21.24 4.29 35.78
CA SER A 778 -21.83 5.38 34.99
C SER A 778 -21.02 6.67 35.16
N PRO A 779 -20.71 7.45 34.09
CA PRO A 779 -20.95 7.20 32.67
C PRO A 779 -19.69 6.60 32.00
N ASN A 780 -19.73 5.31 31.66
CA ASN A 780 -18.62 4.61 31.01
C ASN A 780 -18.90 4.40 29.51
N THR A 781 -18.05 4.97 28.64
CA THR A 781 -18.12 4.84 27.18
C THR A 781 -18.12 3.39 26.71
N PHE A 782 -17.42 2.49 27.42
CA PHE A 782 -17.34 1.06 27.08
C PHE A 782 -18.58 0.27 27.50
N GLY A 783 -19.38 0.79 28.44
CA GLY A 783 -20.62 0.16 28.89
C GLY A 783 -21.73 0.19 27.83
N ALA A 784 -21.59 1.03 26.80
CA ALA A 784 -22.48 1.07 25.65
C ALA A 784 -22.23 -0.04 24.62
N LEU A 785 -21.18 -0.85 24.78
CA LEU A 785 -20.91 -2.00 23.91
C LEU A 785 -21.76 -3.20 24.35
N ASP A 786 -22.55 -3.75 23.42
CA ASP A 786 -23.38 -4.93 23.64
C ASP A 786 -22.90 -6.14 22.82
N PRO A 787 -22.96 -7.36 23.37
CA PRO A 787 -22.64 -8.58 22.62
C PRO A 787 -23.71 -8.87 21.56
N ARG A 788 -23.33 -8.92 20.28
CA ARG A 788 -24.26 -9.29 19.20
C ARG A 788 -24.38 -10.81 19.03
N PRO A 789 -25.58 -11.34 18.68
CA PRO A 789 -25.71 -12.70 18.19
C PRO A 789 -25.09 -12.84 16.79
N ALA A 790 -24.37 -13.94 16.56
CA ALA A 790 -23.53 -14.18 15.37
C ALA A 790 -24.28 -14.43 14.03
N GLN A 791 -25.54 -14.00 13.89
CA GLN A 791 -26.41 -14.34 12.74
C GLN A 791 -26.61 -13.23 11.69
N ASP A 792 -26.30 -11.97 11.98
CA ASP A 792 -26.54 -10.86 11.05
C ASP A 792 -25.31 -10.55 10.16
N PHE A 793 -25.06 -11.41 9.17
CA PHE A 793 -24.05 -11.18 8.13
C PHE A 793 -24.69 -10.71 6.81
N TYR A 794 -25.31 -9.54 6.77
CA TYR A 794 -25.66 -8.89 5.49
C TYR A 794 -25.54 -7.35 5.56
N ASN A 795 -24.60 -6.83 4.76
CA ASN A 795 -24.37 -5.42 4.41
C ASN A 795 -24.12 -4.44 5.59
N PRO A 796 -22.86 -4.04 5.86
CA PRO A 796 -22.50 -3.19 7.01
C PRO A 796 -23.03 -1.75 6.91
N LEU A 797 -23.70 -1.37 5.82
CA LEU A 797 -24.30 -0.04 5.65
C LEU A 797 -25.84 -0.03 5.55
N LEU A 798 -26.52 -1.18 5.42
CA LEU A 798 -27.98 -1.18 5.18
C LEU A 798 -28.79 -2.06 6.13
N GLY A 799 -28.21 -3.10 6.73
CA GLY A 799 -28.98 -4.05 7.54
C GLY A 799 -29.18 -3.65 9.00
N VAL A 800 -28.22 -2.94 9.59
CA VAL A 800 -28.12 -2.90 11.06
C VAL A 800 -28.89 -1.74 11.71
N TYR A 801 -29.10 -0.60 11.06
CA TYR A 801 -29.72 0.53 11.75
C TYR A 801 -30.57 1.37 10.80
N GLY A 802 -31.90 1.34 11.01
CA GLY A 802 -32.88 2.06 10.19
C GLY A 802 -32.54 3.55 10.01
N LYS A 803 -33.22 4.19 9.04
CA LYS A 803 -33.03 5.54 8.46
C LYS A 803 -32.51 6.69 9.36
N ASN A 804 -32.54 6.54 10.68
CA ASN A 804 -32.27 7.55 11.70
C ASN A 804 -30.97 7.31 12.50
N PHE A 805 -30.12 6.33 12.17
CA PHE A 805 -28.86 6.09 12.92
C PHE A 805 -27.71 6.99 12.50
N MET A 806 -27.57 7.31 11.21
CA MET A 806 -26.71 8.42 10.82
C MET A 806 -27.19 9.68 11.54
N ASP A 807 -28.48 9.97 11.66
CA ASP A 807 -28.96 11.07 12.51
C ASP A 807 -28.65 10.93 14.01
N LYS A 808 -28.36 9.74 14.54
CA LYS A 808 -28.04 9.50 15.96
C LYS A 808 -26.55 9.67 16.23
N VAL A 809 -25.70 9.13 15.35
CA VAL A 809 -24.25 9.38 15.35
C VAL A 809 -23.98 10.84 14.98
N TYR A 810 -24.70 11.40 14.02
CA TYR A 810 -24.68 12.81 13.65
C TYR A 810 -25.27 13.69 14.77
N ARG A 811 -26.25 13.23 15.57
CA ARG A 811 -26.66 13.92 16.81
C ARG A 811 -25.62 13.84 17.93
N ILE A 812 -24.96 12.69 18.12
CA ILE A 812 -23.84 12.54 19.07
C ILE A 812 -22.64 13.40 18.62
N ILE A 813 -22.47 13.59 17.32
CA ILE A 813 -21.43 14.42 16.70
C ILE A 813 -21.84 15.91 16.62
N GLN A 814 -23.14 16.26 16.57
CA GLN A 814 -23.60 17.64 16.33
C GLN A 814 -24.51 18.32 17.38
N GLN A 815 -25.06 17.69 18.43
CA GLN A 815 -26.02 18.39 19.32
C GLN A 815 -25.74 18.33 20.83
N THR A 816 -25.09 19.40 21.28
CA THR A 816 -25.49 20.41 22.29
C THR A 816 -26.65 20.24 23.27
N ASP A 817 -27.50 19.20 23.29
CA ASP A 817 -28.62 19.20 24.26
C ASP A 817 -28.74 17.90 25.05
N THR A 818 -28.61 18.07 26.37
CA THR A 818 -28.84 17.16 27.51
C THR A 818 -27.63 16.60 28.25
N PHE A 819 -26.56 17.39 28.36
CA PHE A 819 -25.85 17.60 29.62
C PHE A 819 -25.42 19.07 29.62
N ASN A 820 -25.52 19.77 30.75
CA ASN A 820 -24.86 21.09 30.93
C ASN A 820 -23.34 20.87 30.89
N LEU A 821 -22.80 20.56 29.72
CA LEU A 821 -21.37 20.44 29.45
C LEU A 821 -20.94 21.78 28.88
N ASP A 822 -20.02 22.41 29.60
CA ASP A 822 -19.47 23.72 29.33
C ASP A 822 -18.92 23.83 27.89
N ILE A 823 -18.87 25.05 27.35
CA ILE A 823 -18.59 25.38 25.94
C ILE A 823 -17.19 24.90 25.45
N SER A 824 -16.37 24.31 26.34
CA SER A 824 -15.04 23.75 26.10
C SER A 824 -14.99 22.42 25.30
N CYS A 825 -16.11 21.74 25.09
CA CYS A 825 -16.14 20.35 24.59
C CYS A 825 -15.91 20.12 23.06
N PRO A 826 -16.32 20.99 22.12
CA PRO A 826 -16.12 20.75 20.67
C PRO A 826 -14.64 20.74 20.24
N MET A 827 -13.78 21.50 20.91
CA MET A 827 -12.35 21.52 20.60
C MET A 827 -11.57 20.38 21.28
N LEU A 828 -12.02 19.91 22.45
CA LEU A 828 -11.56 18.64 23.07
C LEU A 828 -11.88 17.43 22.19
N ALA A 829 -13.05 17.45 21.54
CA ALA A 829 -13.36 16.48 20.50
C ALA A 829 -12.32 16.57 19.38
N ASN A 830 -11.99 17.75 18.83
CA ASN A 830 -10.96 17.93 17.80
C ASN A 830 -9.51 17.60 18.25
N PHE A 831 -9.19 17.78 19.54
CA PHE A 831 -7.96 17.35 20.21
C PHE A 831 -7.79 15.83 20.15
N LEU A 832 -8.92 15.12 20.08
CA LEU A 832 -9.03 13.66 20.13
C LEU A 832 -9.70 13.05 18.88
N PHE A 833 -10.06 13.84 17.85
CA PHE A 833 -10.83 13.37 16.68
C PHE A 833 -9.98 13.01 15.46
N SER A 834 -8.68 13.30 15.45
CA SER A 834 -7.85 12.89 14.32
C SER A 834 -7.47 11.43 14.45
N ALA A 835 -8.24 10.59 13.77
CA ALA A 835 -7.86 9.21 13.50
C ALA A 835 -6.49 9.19 12.80
N ASN A 836 -5.55 8.43 13.34
CA ASN A 836 -4.40 7.99 12.56
C ASN A 836 -3.78 6.74 13.18
N LEU A 837 -4.13 5.59 12.61
CA LEU A 837 -3.19 4.49 12.45
C LEU A 837 -2.68 4.55 11.00
N TYR A 838 -1.62 5.34 10.84
CA TYR A 838 -0.69 5.50 9.72
C TYR A 838 -1.22 5.63 8.26
N ASN A 839 -0.71 6.66 7.56
CA ASN A 839 -0.58 6.87 6.10
C ASN A 839 -1.71 7.51 5.26
N PHE A 840 -2.69 8.21 5.84
CA PHE A 840 -3.52 9.12 5.04
C PHE A 840 -3.07 10.58 5.20
N SER A 841 -2.37 11.10 4.20
CA SER A 841 -2.24 12.55 4.02
C SER A 841 -3.59 13.10 3.56
N PHE A 842 -4.26 13.86 4.41
CA PHE A 842 -5.48 14.58 4.01
C PHE A 842 -5.10 15.79 3.13
N GLU A 843 -5.79 15.96 2.01
CA GLU A 843 -5.81 17.22 1.25
C GLU A 843 -6.62 18.27 2.05
N GLU A 844 -6.22 19.55 1.92
CA GLU A 844 -6.73 20.72 2.64
C GLU A 844 -8.26 20.87 2.64
N SER A 845 -8.95 20.27 1.65
CA SER A 845 -10.41 20.23 1.55
C SER A 845 -11.10 19.39 2.63
N GLN A 846 -10.41 18.49 3.31
CA GLN A 846 -10.97 17.63 4.36
C GLN A 846 -10.76 18.19 5.78
N LEU A 847 -10.04 19.32 5.91
CA LEU A 847 -9.89 20.09 7.15
C LEU A 847 -10.89 21.26 7.27
N LYS A 848 -11.64 21.54 6.19
CA LYS A 848 -12.80 22.43 6.20
C LYS A 848 -14.07 21.59 6.31
N GLY A 849 -14.34 21.13 7.53
CA GLY A 849 -15.58 20.47 7.93
C GLY A 849 -15.99 20.99 9.30
#